data_AF-A0A7Y2SME6-F1
#
_entry.id   AF-A0A7Y2SME6-F1
#
_cell.length_a   1.000
_cell.length_b   1.000
_cell.length_c   1.000
_cell.angle_alpha   90.00
_cell.angle_beta   90.00
_cell.angle_gamma   90.00
#
_symmetry.space_group_name_H-M   'P 1'
#
loop_
_entity.id
_entity.type
_entity.pdbx_description
1 polymer ?
#
loop_
_entity_poly.entity_id
_entity_poly.type
_entity_poly.pdbx_seq_one_letter_code
_entity_poly.pdbx_strand_id
1 'polypeptide(L)'
;MSTPAETRTGMRWIRADLHLHTPASEDYAEPNVSYLDILQEAERRELEIIAFTDHNTVHGYDRFQREIEFLKTLEMGGRLTDEEQVRLDEYRRLLTKINILPGFEFTSHFGAHILGVFAPNRPLSLIEATLLQLGVSADQLKDGICGVTNTRHVTEAYEMIARAGGLVIAPHVNGPNGVITETLRMGTSGQSRIAATQSAHLHALEFINFYTDHEKFTSPGFYNGKVEHYERRMFCIQGSDAHRLRRLPAADGQVLHRHGIGDRYVELLMPDNSFESLRALFASQDFDRVRVPKRDQKQWAVDAVRFGGSTERQVLRPMDDDPQSAVDLWRDVAALANAGGGVLVIGCEPGGRVTGVARPDQVSEVLRKGMAEQITPQPYLSFELMSYEGQDVMRVEVKSSEPPPYVGNNGTIYVRRDGETVIADRGEIIQLCRRALAEGASSPLDNGQDLDLPRSGVEIVTGQKRGGVWLYEVRDLRTTAGVTRDRAQGLWAYAISRYEDLRDGRVDVQSQVKWKGRLGLWRAYRQGSRTKYDLVHRDANGVINHIFFGVSDWGLSEAWESLLGERSGDPVEQEPQDFDRDDEVTPPSPEEQPEPTAPESSTWGDRRIRWRGRGGLAAAYRDEQGTPRFDLVMKDKDGPGQQDYPGVSLEKLTEAWLNLIRVNRPRTGIEVVSATQGEDGEWQYVFRNLRTGDVSGVPWRLQDIEPGTVREYAARMFQQDLPLDEEKVRWWGNIGYMRPMRSQVDLIFVDEQGEQHFYYAARREELTSEWHEMLELYDEV
;
A
#
# COMPACT_ATOMS: atom_id res chain seq x y z
N MET A 1 -45.09 -2.62 -3.08
CA MET A 1 -45.91 -3.66 -3.76
C MET A 1 -44.99 -4.81 -4.10
N SER A 2 -45.29 -6.01 -3.62
CA SER A 2 -44.49 -7.22 -3.82
C SER A 2 -44.57 -7.67 -5.28
N THR A 3 -43.44 -7.76 -5.97
CA THR A 3 -43.36 -8.32 -7.32
C THR A 3 -43.62 -9.83 -7.25
N PRO A 4 -44.49 -10.40 -8.09
CA PRO A 4 -44.85 -11.82 -8.00
C PRO A 4 -43.64 -12.68 -8.33
N ALA A 5 -43.37 -13.66 -7.47
CA ALA A 5 -42.32 -14.66 -7.61
C ALA A 5 -42.33 -15.32 -8.99
N GLU A 6 -41.16 -15.44 -9.62
CA GLU A 6 -40.90 -16.32 -10.75
C GLU A 6 -40.95 -17.79 -10.31
N THR A 7 -42.12 -18.29 -9.93
CA THR A 7 -42.34 -19.71 -9.57
C THR A 7 -42.58 -20.60 -10.81
N ARG A 8 -41.96 -20.31 -11.96
CA ARG A 8 -42.19 -21.07 -13.21
C ARG A 8 -41.24 -22.24 -13.46
N THR A 9 -40.19 -22.42 -12.66
CA THR A 9 -39.17 -23.48 -12.90
C THR A 9 -38.84 -24.37 -11.68
N GLY A 10 -39.46 -24.15 -10.52
CA GLY A 10 -39.11 -24.88 -9.29
C GLY A 10 -37.73 -24.54 -8.72
N MET A 11 -37.09 -23.48 -9.22
CA MET A 11 -35.80 -22.95 -8.73
C MET A 11 -36.03 -21.63 -7.98
N ARG A 12 -35.12 -21.29 -7.06
CA ARG A 12 -35.11 -20.03 -6.30
C ARG A 12 -33.68 -19.56 -6.05
N TRP A 13 -33.50 -18.25 -5.88
CA TRP A 13 -32.22 -17.70 -5.46
C TRP A 13 -31.98 -17.99 -3.98
N ILE A 14 -30.81 -18.54 -3.67
CA ILE A 14 -30.39 -18.95 -2.34
C ILE A 14 -29.11 -18.20 -2.00
N ARG A 15 -29.08 -17.55 -0.84
CA ARG A 15 -27.87 -16.86 -0.36
C ARG A 15 -26.98 -17.83 0.39
N ALA A 16 -25.70 -17.85 0.01
CA ALA A 16 -24.71 -18.71 0.59
C ALA A 16 -23.45 -17.93 0.99
N ASP A 17 -22.89 -18.27 2.15
CA ASP A 17 -21.56 -17.83 2.57
C ASP A 17 -20.70 -19.07 2.84
N LEU A 18 -19.84 -19.42 1.88
CA LEU A 18 -19.09 -20.67 1.87
C LEU A 18 -17.70 -20.54 2.51
N HIS A 19 -17.40 -19.38 3.10
CA HIS A 19 -16.11 -19.10 3.71
C HIS A 19 -16.29 -18.34 5.03
N LEU A 20 -16.35 -19.09 6.12
CA LEU A 20 -16.54 -18.58 7.48
C LEU A 20 -15.63 -19.31 8.46
N HIS A 21 -15.01 -18.56 9.36
CA HIS A 21 -14.31 -19.13 10.50
C HIS A 21 -15.23 -19.11 11.72
N THR A 22 -14.89 -19.96 12.69
CA THR A 22 -15.56 -20.09 13.98
C THR A 22 -14.51 -19.93 15.09
N PRO A 23 -14.90 -19.90 16.37
CA PRO A 23 -13.96 -19.91 17.50
C PRO A 23 -13.00 -21.11 17.57
N ALA A 24 -13.13 -22.09 16.66
CA ALA A 24 -12.15 -23.17 16.52
C ALA A 24 -10.95 -22.79 15.63
N SER A 25 -11.00 -21.68 14.88
CA SER A 25 -9.86 -21.10 14.17
C SER A 25 -9.00 -20.26 15.14
N GLU A 26 -7.68 -20.37 15.06
CA GLU A 26 -6.74 -19.68 15.97
C GLU A 26 -6.88 -18.15 15.92
N ASP A 27 -7.21 -17.62 14.74
CA ASP A 27 -7.33 -16.20 14.44
C ASP A 27 -8.77 -15.65 14.53
N TYR A 28 -9.72 -16.43 15.05
CA TYR A 28 -11.07 -15.93 15.30
C TYR A 28 -11.05 -14.88 16.42
N ALA A 29 -11.44 -13.66 16.10
CA ALA A 29 -11.25 -12.49 16.97
C ALA A 29 -12.12 -12.52 18.24
N GLU A 30 -13.21 -13.30 18.24
CA GLU A 30 -14.19 -13.33 19.32
C GLU A 30 -14.37 -14.76 19.87
N PRO A 31 -13.43 -15.27 20.69
CA PRO A 31 -13.38 -16.68 21.08
C PRO A 31 -14.58 -17.16 21.93
N ASN A 32 -15.36 -16.24 22.48
CA ASN A 32 -16.52 -16.55 23.33
C ASN A 32 -17.86 -16.57 22.57
N VAL A 33 -17.86 -16.28 21.27
CA VAL A 33 -19.08 -16.32 20.44
C VAL A 33 -19.59 -17.77 20.38
N SER A 34 -20.88 -17.99 20.61
CA SER A 34 -21.47 -19.31 20.50
C SER A 34 -21.81 -19.66 19.04
N TYR A 35 -21.91 -20.95 18.72
CA TYR A 35 -22.41 -21.35 17.40
C TYR A 35 -23.84 -20.86 17.15
N LEU A 36 -24.66 -20.76 18.20
CA LEU A 36 -26.00 -20.20 18.08
C LEU A 36 -25.97 -18.74 17.62
N ASP A 37 -25.05 -17.92 18.14
CA ASP A 37 -24.88 -16.53 17.70
C ASP A 37 -24.51 -16.47 16.22
N ILE A 38 -23.60 -17.34 15.76
CA ILE A 38 -23.20 -17.46 14.35
C ILE A 38 -24.41 -17.76 13.47
N LEU A 39 -25.26 -18.72 13.87
CA LEU A 39 -26.45 -19.10 13.11
C LEU A 39 -27.52 -17.99 13.13
N GLN A 40 -27.68 -17.29 14.23
CA GLN A 40 -28.59 -16.14 14.33
C GLN A 40 -28.15 -14.98 13.46
N GLU A 41 -26.84 -14.69 13.41
CA GLU A 41 -26.30 -13.68 12.51
C GLU A 41 -26.44 -14.12 11.04
N ALA A 42 -26.21 -15.40 10.73
CA ALA A 42 -26.46 -15.94 9.39
C ALA A 42 -27.93 -15.78 8.97
N GLU A 43 -28.89 -16.08 9.85
CA GLU A 43 -30.31 -15.83 9.60
C GLU A 43 -30.60 -14.32 9.40
N ARG A 44 -30.02 -13.47 10.24
CA ARG A 44 -30.17 -12.00 10.13
C ARG A 44 -29.68 -11.47 8.78
N ARG A 45 -28.71 -12.14 8.16
CA ARG A 45 -28.18 -11.84 6.82
C ARG A 45 -28.93 -12.56 5.70
N GLU A 46 -29.99 -13.29 6.03
CA GLU A 46 -30.81 -14.09 5.13
C GLU A 46 -30.00 -15.17 4.40
N LEU A 47 -28.94 -15.69 5.05
CA LEU A 47 -28.17 -16.81 4.54
C LEU A 47 -28.93 -18.12 4.77
N GLU A 48 -28.92 -18.98 3.76
CA GLU A 48 -29.56 -20.29 3.80
C GLU A 48 -28.58 -21.44 3.66
N ILE A 49 -27.35 -21.15 3.23
CA ILE A 49 -26.22 -22.07 3.23
C ILE A 49 -25.02 -21.35 3.87
N ILE A 50 -24.42 -21.98 4.86
CA ILE A 50 -23.14 -21.54 5.41
C ILE A 50 -22.16 -22.72 5.49
N ALA A 51 -20.86 -22.47 5.37
CA ALA A 51 -19.83 -23.49 5.57
C ALA A 51 -18.89 -23.07 6.70
N PHE A 52 -18.63 -23.95 7.66
CA PHE A 52 -17.57 -23.74 8.64
C PHE A 52 -16.26 -24.23 8.04
N THR A 53 -15.34 -23.29 7.81
CA THR A 53 -14.08 -23.51 7.10
C THR A 53 -12.92 -22.99 7.93
N ASP A 54 -12.82 -23.44 9.18
CA ASP A 54 -11.71 -23.10 10.08
C ASP A 54 -10.36 -23.52 9.49
N HIS A 55 -9.29 -22.82 9.89
CA HIS A 55 -7.94 -23.11 9.39
C HIS A 55 -7.47 -24.51 9.74
N ASN A 56 -7.22 -25.34 8.72
CA ASN A 56 -6.64 -26.67 8.82
C ASN A 56 -7.38 -27.63 9.79
N THR A 57 -8.66 -27.35 10.08
CA THR A 57 -9.47 -28.14 11.01
C THR A 57 -10.95 -28.15 10.61
N VAL A 58 -11.65 -29.21 11.01
CA VAL A 58 -13.12 -29.29 10.97
C VAL A 58 -13.72 -29.23 12.40
N HIS A 59 -12.91 -28.86 13.39
CA HIS A 59 -13.27 -28.99 14.80
C HIS A 59 -14.38 -28.02 15.24
N GLY A 60 -14.54 -26.87 14.59
CA GLY A 60 -15.68 -25.98 14.84
C GLY A 60 -17.01 -26.66 14.55
N TYR A 61 -17.10 -27.38 13.42
CA TYR A 61 -18.28 -28.16 13.07
C TYR A 61 -18.50 -29.36 14.00
N ASP A 62 -17.43 -30.06 14.41
CA ASP A 62 -17.50 -31.13 15.43
C ASP A 62 -18.08 -30.61 16.76
N ARG A 63 -17.58 -29.48 17.25
CA ARG A 63 -18.07 -28.87 18.50
C ARG A 63 -19.54 -28.45 18.38
N PHE A 64 -19.92 -27.83 17.26
CA PHE A 64 -21.30 -27.48 16.96
C PHE A 64 -22.23 -28.71 17.00
N GLN A 65 -21.84 -29.81 16.34
CA GLN A 65 -22.64 -31.04 16.34
C GLN A 65 -22.74 -31.66 17.74
N ARG A 66 -21.64 -31.70 18.49
CA ARG A 66 -21.61 -32.23 19.87
C ARG A 66 -22.50 -31.44 20.81
N GLU A 67 -22.55 -30.12 20.67
CA GLU A 67 -23.42 -29.27 21.47
C GLU A 67 -24.90 -29.63 21.26
N ILE A 68 -25.33 -29.76 20.00
CA ILE A 68 -26.70 -30.16 19.67
C ILE A 68 -27.00 -31.58 20.18
N GLU A 69 -26.07 -32.52 19.98
CA GLU A 69 -26.25 -33.91 20.42
C GLU A 69 -26.33 -34.03 21.95
N PHE A 70 -25.56 -33.22 22.66
CA PHE A 70 -25.63 -33.11 24.11
C PHE A 70 -27.02 -32.63 24.56
N LEU A 71 -27.53 -31.55 23.96
CA LEU A 71 -28.88 -31.02 24.26
C LEU A 71 -29.99 -32.06 23.96
N LYS A 72 -29.89 -32.78 22.83
CA LYS A 72 -30.82 -33.86 22.49
C LYS A 72 -30.76 -35.02 23.49
N THR A 73 -29.57 -35.38 23.95
CA THR A 73 -29.39 -36.43 24.97
C THR A 73 -30.04 -36.03 26.29
N LEU A 74 -29.92 -34.76 26.70
CA LEU A 74 -30.61 -34.24 27.88
C LEU A 74 -32.14 -34.26 27.72
N GLU A 75 -32.64 -33.93 26.52
CA GLU A 75 -34.08 -34.00 26.20
C GLU A 75 -34.61 -35.42 26.36
N MET A 76 -33.95 -36.40 25.73
CA MET A 76 -34.33 -37.81 25.81
C MET A 76 -34.30 -38.34 27.24
N GLY A 77 -33.39 -37.82 28.06
CA GLY A 77 -33.29 -38.14 29.48
C GLY A 77 -34.31 -37.41 30.37
N GLY A 78 -35.09 -36.46 29.85
CA GLY A 78 -35.98 -35.61 30.64
C GLY A 78 -35.24 -34.70 31.62
N ARG A 79 -34.03 -34.27 31.27
CA ARG A 79 -33.10 -33.52 32.15
C ARG A 79 -32.78 -32.11 31.65
N LEU A 80 -33.43 -31.64 30.59
CA LEU A 80 -33.28 -30.27 30.10
C LEU A 80 -33.76 -29.26 31.14
N THR A 81 -32.99 -28.21 31.31
CA THR A 81 -33.44 -26.96 31.96
C THR A 81 -34.26 -26.11 30.99
N ASP A 82 -35.01 -25.14 31.52
CA ASP A 82 -35.81 -24.22 30.69
C ASP A 82 -34.95 -23.43 29.69
N GLU A 83 -33.74 -23.02 30.09
CA GLU A 83 -32.80 -22.29 29.22
C GLU A 83 -32.25 -23.20 28.10
N GLU A 84 -31.88 -24.45 28.42
CA GLU A 84 -31.42 -25.41 27.43
C GLU A 84 -32.54 -25.82 26.45
N GLN A 85 -33.78 -25.89 26.92
CA GLN A 85 -34.95 -26.12 26.07
C GLN A 85 -35.11 -24.99 25.04
N VAL A 86 -35.06 -23.73 25.48
CA VAL A 86 -35.11 -22.56 24.57
C VAL A 86 -33.97 -22.60 23.56
N ARG A 87 -32.75 -22.93 24.01
CA ARG A 87 -31.57 -23.05 23.14
C ARG A 87 -31.72 -24.15 22.09
N LEU A 88 -32.21 -25.32 22.49
CA LEU A 88 -32.44 -26.46 21.57
C LEU A 88 -33.55 -26.14 20.55
N ASP A 89 -34.62 -25.48 20.98
CA ASP A 89 -35.71 -25.09 20.10
C ASP A 89 -35.27 -24.02 19.09
N GLU A 90 -34.39 -23.10 19.50
CA GLU A 90 -33.78 -22.13 18.59
C GLU A 90 -32.87 -22.81 17.56
N TYR A 91 -32.03 -23.77 17.97
CA TYR A 91 -31.26 -24.58 17.03
C TYR A 91 -32.16 -25.30 16.02
N ARG A 92 -33.24 -25.93 16.49
CA ARG A 92 -34.21 -26.59 15.60
C ARG A 92 -34.78 -25.61 14.59
N ARG A 93 -35.21 -24.42 15.03
CA ARG A 93 -35.77 -23.37 14.18
C ARG A 93 -34.78 -22.93 13.11
N LEU A 94 -33.54 -22.64 13.50
CA LEU A 94 -32.50 -22.16 12.58
C LEU A 94 -32.10 -23.25 11.57
N LEU A 95 -31.97 -24.51 12.00
CA LEU A 95 -31.61 -25.64 11.14
C LEU A 95 -32.70 -26.06 10.15
N THR A 96 -33.95 -25.61 10.34
CA THR A 96 -34.97 -25.75 9.27
C THR A 96 -34.74 -24.80 8.10
N LYS A 97 -33.97 -23.72 8.29
CA LYS A 97 -33.75 -22.65 7.30
C LYS A 97 -32.33 -22.66 6.73
N ILE A 98 -31.34 -22.91 7.58
CA ILE A 98 -29.93 -22.80 7.25
C ILE A 98 -29.32 -24.20 7.15
N ASN A 99 -28.78 -24.52 5.98
CA ASN A 99 -27.96 -25.70 5.79
C ASN A 99 -26.49 -25.37 6.12
N ILE A 100 -25.90 -26.13 7.06
CA ILE A 100 -24.55 -25.88 7.55
C ILE A 100 -23.64 -27.00 7.04
N LEU A 101 -22.65 -26.62 6.25
CA LEU A 101 -21.73 -27.53 5.59
C LEU A 101 -20.43 -27.67 6.39
N PRO A 102 -19.96 -28.89 6.67
CA PRO A 102 -18.62 -29.12 7.23
C PRO A 102 -17.56 -28.80 6.18
N GLY A 103 -16.51 -28.09 6.58
CA GLY A 103 -15.36 -27.83 5.73
C GLY A 103 -14.12 -27.45 6.53
N PHE A 104 -13.09 -27.01 5.80
CA PHE A 104 -11.86 -26.45 6.35
C PHE A 104 -11.24 -25.49 5.33
N GLU A 105 -10.44 -24.54 5.80
CA GLU A 105 -9.52 -23.75 4.97
C GLU A 105 -8.09 -24.29 5.15
N PHE A 106 -7.60 -25.00 4.15
CA PHE A 106 -6.30 -25.66 4.18
C PHE A 106 -5.20 -24.73 3.67
N THR A 107 -4.09 -24.66 4.41
CA THR A 107 -2.88 -23.91 4.04
C THR A 107 -1.90 -24.82 3.29
N SER A 108 -1.75 -24.59 1.98
CA SER A 108 -0.83 -25.34 1.13
C SER A 108 0.65 -25.03 1.41
N HIS A 109 1.55 -25.79 0.78
CA HIS A 109 2.99 -25.75 1.05
C HIS A 109 3.62 -24.34 1.03
N PHE A 110 3.19 -23.47 0.11
CA PHE A 110 3.73 -22.11 -0.04
C PHE A 110 2.82 -21.02 0.55
N GLY A 111 1.80 -21.44 1.31
CA GLY A 111 0.91 -20.55 2.05
C GLY A 111 -0.38 -20.15 1.33
N ALA A 112 -0.70 -20.71 0.15
CA ALA A 112 -1.99 -20.48 -0.47
C ALA A 112 -3.09 -21.28 0.22
N HIS A 113 -4.24 -20.65 0.42
CA HIS A 113 -5.37 -21.30 1.05
C HIS A 113 -6.26 -22.02 0.03
N ILE A 114 -6.96 -23.06 0.48
CA ILE A 114 -7.85 -23.92 -0.30
C ILE A 114 -9.02 -24.34 0.58
N LEU A 115 -10.26 -24.12 0.13
CA LEU A 115 -11.42 -24.61 0.85
C LEU A 115 -11.79 -26.01 0.37
N GLY A 116 -12.01 -26.90 1.34
CA GLY A 116 -12.71 -28.16 1.14
C GLY A 116 -14.05 -28.13 1.86
N VAL A 117 -15.16 -28.12 1.11
CA VAL A 117 -16.53 -28.11 1.68
C VAL A 117 -17.23 -29.43 1.37
N PHE A 118 -17.79 -30.09 2.38
CA PHE A 118 -18.32 -31.45 2.28
C PHE A 118 -19.83 -31.50 2.57
N ALA A 119 -20.44 -32.62 2.21
CA ALA A 119 -21.83 -32.89 2.55
C ALA A 119 -22.01 -33.02 4.07
N PRO A 120 -23.13 -32.55 4.66
CA PRO A 120 -23.39 -32.69 6.11
C PRO A 120 -23.41 -34.13 6.63
N ASN A 121 -23.67 -35.10 5.74
CA ASN A 121 -23.67 -36.52 6.06
C ASN A 121 -22.29 -37.19 5.89
N ARG A 122 -21.26 -36.45 5.47
CA ARG A 122 -19.89 -36.97 5.36
C ARG A 122 -19.34 -37.21 6.76
N PRO A 123 -18.86 -38.43 7.09
CA PRO A 123 -18.26 -38.69 8.39
C PRO A 123 -17.06 -37.78 8.64
N LEU A 124 -17.03 -37.09 9.79
CA LEU A 124 -15.95 -36.16 10.17
C LEU A 124 -14.58 -36.84 10.15
N SER A 125 -14.49 -38.11 10.55
CA SER A 125 -13.25 -38.89 10.50
C SER A 125 -12.66 -39.03 9.09
N LEU A 126 -13.50 -38.99 8.03
CA LEU A 126 -13.01 -39.01 6.65
C LEU A 126 -12.53 -37.63 6.18
N ILE A 127 -13.09 -36.56 6.76
CA ILE A 127 -12.61 -35.18 6.52
C ILE A 127 -11.27 -34.99 7.23
N GLU A 128 -11.15 -35.41 8.48
CA GLU A 128 -9.88 -35.45 9.24
C GLU A 128 -8.82 -36.31 8.53
N ALA A 129 -9.20 -37.48 8.01
CA ALA A 129 -8.29 -38.32 7.21
C ALA A 129 -7.81 -37.62 5.93
N THR A 130 -8.61 -36.70 5.37
CA THR A 130 -8.20 -35.89 4.22
C THR A 130 -7.15 -34.85 4.65
N LEU A 131 -7.36 -34.14 5.77
CA LEU A 131 -6.37 -33.22 6.34
C LEU A 131 -5.03 -33.91 6.65
N LEU A 132 -5.06 -35.13 7.19
CA LEU A 132 -3.87 -35.96 7.41
C LEU A 132 -3.12 -36.25 6.10
N GLN A 133 -3.83 -36.60 5.03
CA GLN A 133 -3.22 -36.85 3.71
C GLN A 133 -2.63 -35.57 3.10
N LEU A 134 -3.24 -34.42 3.38
CA LEU A 134 -2.79 -33.10 2.99
C LEU A 134 -1.56 -32.62 3.78
N GLY A 135 -1.16 -33.33 4.84
CA GLY A 135 0.05 -33.08 5.61
C GLY A 135 -0.16 -32.36 6.94
N VAL A 136 -1.41 -32.13 7.36
CA VAL A 136 -1.70 -31.63 8.72
C VAL A 136 -1.41 -32.74 9.71
N SER A 137 -0.63 -32.46 10.76
CA SER A 137 -0.26 -33.49 11.74
C SER A 137 -1.44 -33.86 12.64
N ALA A 138 -1.45 -35.11 13.12
CA ALA A 138 -2.57 -35.63 13.91
C ALA A 138 -2.80 -34.87 15.23
N ASP A 139 -1.73 -34.34 15.83
CA ASP A 139 -1.76 -33.51 17.03
C ASP A 139 -2.35 -32.12 16.79
N GLN A 140 -2.28 -31.61 15.55
CA GLN A 140 -2.73 -30.26 15.18
C GLN A 140 -4.16 -30.21 14.60
N LEU A 141 -4.79 -31.36 14.35
CA LEU A 141 -6.10 -31.45 13.69
C LEU A 141 -7.24 -30.68 14.38
N LYS A 142 -7.08 -30.27 15.64
CA LYS A 142 -8.11 -29.59 16.44
C LYS A 142 -7.75 -28.17 16.85
N ASP A 143 -6.60 -27.69 16.41
CA ASP A 143 -5.99 -26.47 16.92
C ASP A 143 -6.38 -25.23 16.10
N GLY A 144 -6.88 -25.42 14.88
CA GLY A 144 -7.28 -24.28 14.03
C GLY A 144 -6.11 -23.44 13.52
N ILE A 145 -4.91 -24.03 13.44
CA ILE A 145 -3.67 -23.29 13.19
C ILE A 145 -3.63 -22.69 11.79
N CYS A 146 -3.26 -21.42 11.68
CA CYS A 146 -3.15 -20.73 10.39
C CYS A 146 -1.94 -21.20 9.56
N GLY A 147 -0.88 -21.70 10.23
CA GLY A 147 0.38 -22.09 9.61
C GLY A 147 0.74 -23.56 9.87
N VAL A 148 0.86 -24.34 8.80
CA VAL A 148 1.28 -25.76 8.86
C VAL A 148 2.48 -25.96 7.95
N THR A 149 3.47 -26.74 8.40
CA THR A 149 4.65 -27.07 7.59
C THR A 149 4.49 -28.44 6.91
N ASN A 150 5.23 -28.68 5.81
CA ASN A 150 5.23 -29.95 5.08
C ASN A 150 3.85 -30.37 4.51
N THR A 151 3.01 -29.39 4.20
CA THR A 151 1.72 -29.62 3.54
C THR A 151 1.86 -29.81 2.03
N ARG A 152 0.81 -30.33 1.39
CA ARG A 152 0.75 -30.57 -0.07
C ARG A 152 0.67 -29.27 -0.89
N HIS A 153 1.11 -29.35 -2.15
CA HIS A 153 0.98 -28.25 -3.11
C HIS A 153 -0.47 -28.09 -3.60
N VAL A 154 -0.78 -26.91 -4.16
CA VAL A 154 -2.14 -26.51 -4.52
C VAL A 154 -2.88 -27.52 -5.41
N THR A 155 -2.28 -27.96 -6.51
CA THR A 155 -2.95 -28.86 -7.46
C THR A 155 -3.16 -30.28 -6.91
N GLU A 156 -2.24 -30.78 -6.10
CA GLU A 156 -2.35 -32.07 -5.42
C GLU A 156 -3.44 -32.01 -4.33
N ALA A 157 -3.49 -30.90 -3.59
CA ALA A 157 -4.53 -30.68 -2.58
C ALA A 157 -5.94 -30.65 -3.21
N TYR A 158 -6.11 -29.98 -4.36
CA TYR A 158 -7.38 -30.01 -5.09
C TYR A 158 -7.82 -31.42 -5.45
N GLU A 159 -6.91 -32.23 -5.99
CA GLU A 159 -7.18 -33.62 -6.37
C GLU A 159 -7.59 -34.48 -5.16
N MET A 160 -6.85 -34.35 -4.04
CA MET A 160 -7.14 -35.08 -2.81
C MET A 160 -8.50 -34.71 -2.22
N ILE A 161 -8.82 -33.42 -2.12
CA ILE A 161 -10.11 -32.94 -1.60
C ILE A 161 -11.27 -33.38 -2.51
N ALA A 162 -11.12 -33.24 -3.83
CA ALA A 162 -12.14 -33.67 -4.79
C ALA A 162 -12.39 -35.18 -4.71
N ARG A 163 -11.33 -36.00 -4.61
CA ARG A 163 -11.44 -37.47 -4.42
C ARG A 163 -12.11 -37.85 -3.10
N ALA A 164 -11.90 -37.06 -2.06
CA ALA A 164 -12.58 -37.22 -0.78
C ALA A 164 -14.07 -36.80 -0.82
N GLY A 165 -14.57 -36.31 -1.96
CA GLY A 165 -15.96 -35.91 -2.17
C GLY A 165 -16.26 -34.47 -1.77
N GLY A 166 -15.24 -33.65 -1.54
CA GLY A 166 -15.38 -32.24 -1.22
C GLY A 166 -15.56 -31.37 -2.47
N LEU A 167 -16.31 -30.28 -2.31
CA LEU A 167 -16.26 -29.12 -3.19
C LEU A 167 -14.96 -28.38 -2.92
N VAL A 168 -14.20 -28.16 -3.99
CA VAL A 168 -12.90 -27.50 -3.95
C VAL A 168 -13.07 -26.07 -4.44
N ILE A 169 -12.79 -25.10 -3.57
CA ILE A 169 -12.85 -23.68 -3.90
C ILE A 169 -11.46 -23.10 -3.63
N ALA A 170 -10.97 -22.26 -4.54
CA ALA A 170 -9.80 -21.44 -4.26
C ALA A 170 -10.31 -20.14 -3.61
N PRO A 171 -10.17 -19.96 -2.30
CA PRO A 171 -10.63 -18.78 -1.59
C PRO A 171 -9.81 -17.55 -2.00
N HIS A 172 -10.41 -16.36 -1.83
CA HIS A 172 -9.78 -15.04 -1.96
C HIS A 172 -8.60 -14.97 -2.95
N VAL A 173 -8.80 -15.45 -4.18
CA VAL A 173 -7.71 -15.78 -5.11
C VAL A 173 -6.80 -14.60 -5.42
N ASN A 174 -7.36 -13.38 -5.41
CA ASN A 174 -6.70 -12.10 -5.65
C ASN A 174 -6.39 -11.31 -4.36
N GLY A 175 -6.53 -11.95 -3.20
CA GLY A 175 -6.25 -11.42 -1.87
C GLY A 175 -4.98 -11.99 -1.25
N PRO A 176 -4.67 -11.63 0.01
CA PRO A 176 -3.62 -12.28 0.78
C PRO A 176 -3.83 -13.80 0.82
N ASN A 177 -2.77 -14.58 0.62
CA ASN A 177 -2.82 -16.05 0.63
C ASN A 177 -3.76 -16.70 -0.42
N GLY A 178 -4.28 -15.93 -1.36
CA GLY A 178 -4.94 -16.46 -2.55
C GLY A 178 -3.94 -17.12 -3.51
N VAL A 179 -4.40 -18.13 -4.25
CA VAL A 179 -3.54 -18.88 -5.19
C VAL A 179 -2.93 -18.03 -6.30
N ILE A 180 -3.59 -16.95 -6.76
CA ILE A 180 -3.01 -16.03 -7.75
C ILE A 180 -1.89 -15.23 -7.07
N THR A 181 -2.16 -14.69 -5.88
CA THR A 181 -1.17 -13.92 -5.11
C THR A 181 0.06 -14.76 -4.78
N GLU A 182 -0.10 -16.03 -4.42
CA GLU A 182 1.03 -16.95 -4.24
C GLU A 182 1.87 -17.08 -5.52
N THR A 183 1.23 -17.33 -6.67
CA THR A 183 1.98 -17.46 -7.94
C THR A 183 2.77 -16.20 -8.30
N LEU A 184 2.25 -15.02 -7.95
CA LEU A 184 2.94 -13.73 -8.11
C LEU A 184 4.11 -13.59 -7.12
N ARG A 185 3.91 -13.94 -5.84
CA ARG A 185 4.97 -13.89 -4.81
C ARG A 185 6.16 -14.79 -5.17
N MET A 186 5.89 -15.94 -5.79
CA MET A 186 6.93 -16.89 -6.18
C MET A 186 7.67 -16.52 -7.47
N GLY A 187 7.31 -15.41 -8.14
CA GLY A 187 7.90 -15.01 -9.42
C GLY A 187 7.66 -16.02 -10.55
N THR A 188 6.70 -16.94 -10.37
CA THR A 188 6.48 -18.06 -11.29
C THR A 188 5.79 -17.64 -12.58
N SER A 189 6.13 -18.33 -13.67
CA SER A 189 5.56 -18.11 -15.01
C SER A 189 4.03 -18.24 -15.04
N GLY A 190 3.39 -17.70 -16.08
CA GLY A 190 1.93 -17.81 -16.27
C GLY A 190 1.38 -19.24 -16.20
N GLN A 191 2.21 -20.27 -16.43
CA GLN A 191 1.83 -21.68 -16.36
C GLN A 191 1.42 -22.13 -14.96
N SER A 192 2.11 -21.68 -13.89
CA SER A 192 1.72 -22.03 -12.51
C SER A 192 0.36 -21.45 -12.15
N ARG A 193 0.09 -20.21 -12.59
CA ARG A 193 -1.21 -19.57 -12.40
C ARG A 193 -2.32 -20.27 -13.18
N ILE A 194 -2.05 -20.70 -14.42
CA ILE A 194 -2.98 -21.50 -15.21
C ILE A 194 -3.28 -22.81 -14.46
N ALA A 195 -2.27 -23.56 -14.04
CA ALA A 195 -2.45 -24.82 -13.30
C ALA A 195 -3.28 -24.65 -12.02
N ALA A 196 -3.03 -23.57 -11.26
CA ALA A 196 -3.74 -23.28 -10.02
C ALA A 196 -5.20 -22.81 -10.24
N THR A 197 -5.53 -22.20 -11.37
CA THR A 197 -6.86 -21.61 -11.61
C THR A 197 -7.71 -22.35 -12.64
N GLN A 198 -7.12 -23.29 -13.38
CA GLN A 198 -7.78 -24.07 -14.44
C GLN A 198 -7.73 -25.59 -14.17
N SER A 199 -7.31 -26.01 -12.97
CA SER A 199 -7.33 -27.42 -12.57
C SER A 199 -8.72 -28.05 -12.77
N ALA A 200 -8.75 -29.29 -13.29
CA ALA A 200 -9.97 -30.05 -13.48
C ALA A 200 -10.69 -30.40 -12.16
N HIS A 201 -9.97 -30.37 -11.03
CA HIS A 201 -10.51 -30.65 -9.70
C HIS A 201 -11.07 -29.41 -8.98
N LEU A 202 -10.85 -28.22 -9.53
CA LEU A 202 -11.30 -26.96 -8.95
C LEU A 202 -12.74 -26.64 -9.38
N HIS A 203 -13.62 -26.31 -8.43
CA HIS A 203 -15.04 -26.08 -8.70
C HIS A 203 -15.37 -24.58 -8.83
N ALA A 204 -14.78 -23.72 -8.00
CA ALA A 204 -15.00 -22.27 -8.05
C ALA A 204 -13.75 -21.47 -7.61
N LEU A 205 -13.70 -20.21 -8.04
CA LEU A 205 -12.73 -19.19 -7.63
C LEU A 205 -13.45 -18.13 -6.82
N GLU A 206 -12.99 -17.84 -5.61
CA GLU A 206 -13.55 -16.79 -4.77
C GLU A 206 -12.70 -15.51 -4.85
N PHE A 207 -13.33 -14.35 -5.07
CA PHE A 207 -12.61 -13.08 -5.21
C PHE A 207 -12.92 -12.12 -4.05
N ILE A 208 -11.90 -11.47 -3.50
CA ILE A 208 -12.10 -10.38 -2.52
C ILE A 208 -12.70 -9.16 -3.22
N ASN A 209 -12.02 -8.69 -4.27
CA ASN A 209 -12.42 -7.54 -5.06
C ASN A 209 -13.15 -8.01 -6.33
N PHE A 210 -14.47 -8.26 -6.22
CA PHE A 210 -15.25 -8.86 -7.30
C PHE A 210 -15.55 -7.90 -8.47
N TYR A 211 -15.65 -6.59 -8.21
CA TYR A 211 -16.05 -5.58 -9.22
C TYR A 211 -14.93 -4.64 -9.67
N THR A 212 -13.68 -5.11 -9.65
CA THR A 212 -12.56 -4.31 -10.17
C THR A 212 -12.56 -4.27 -11.70
N ASP A 213 -12.48 -3.06 -12.25
CA ASP A 213 -12.54 -2.79 -13.69
C ASP A 213 -11.19 -3.01 -14.37
N HIS A 214 -10.81 -4.27 -14.67
CA HIS A 214 -9.70 -4.55 -15.59
C HIS A 214 -9.87 -5.91 -16.29
N GLU A 215 -9.53 -6.00 -17.58
CA GLU A 215 -9.43 -7.25 -18.36
C GLU A 215 -8.20 -8.11 -17.96
N LYS A 216 -7.93 -8.25 -16.66
CA LYS A 216 -6.75 -8.94 -16.10
C LYS A 216 -7.16 -10.18 -15.32
N PHE A 217 -6.24 -11.13 -15.18
CA PHE A 217 -6.41 -12.38 -14.42
C PHE A 217 -6.76 -12.19 -12.94
N THR A 218 -6.69 -10.98 -12.39
CA THR A 218 -7.12 -10.64 -11.03
C THR A 218 -8.60 -10.30 -10.93
N SER A 219 -9.34 -10.32 -12.04
CA SER A 219 -10.78 -10.02 -12.12
C SER A 219 -11.61 -11.29 -12.43
N PRO A 220 -12.86 -11.39 -11.92
CA PRO A 220 -13.76 -12.48 -12.29
C PRO A 220 -14.03 -12.57 -13.79
N GLY A 221 -14.15 -11.43 -14.47
CA GLY A 221 -14.49 -11.35 -15.90
C GLY A 221 -13.47 -12.01 -16.83
N PHE A 222 -12.22 -12.18 -16.37
CA PHE A 222 -11.16 -12.87 -17.10
C PHE A 222 -11.43 -14.37 -17.27
N TYR A 223 -12.07 -15.02 -16.30
CA TYR A 223 -12.31 -16.47 -16.28
C TYR A 223 -13.58 -16.88 -17.04
N ASN A 224 -13.78 -16.26 -18.20
CA ASN A 224 -14.97 -16.42 -19.04
C ASN A 224 -14.86 -17.55 -20.08
N GLY A 225 -13.71 -18.24 -20.18
CA GLY A 225 -13.45 -19.31 -21.13
C GLY A 225 -12.99 -18.86 -22.53
N LYS A 226 -12.77 -17.56 -22.76
CA LYS A 226 -12.39 -16.99 -24.06
C LYS A 226 -10.93 -16.54 -24.13
N VAL A 227 -10.22 -16.53 -23.01
CA VAL A 227 -8.81 -16.11 -22.94
C VAL A 227 -7.91 -17.31 -23.21
N GLU A 228 -6.87 -17.12 -24.02
CA GLU A 228 -5.89 -18.16 -24.37
C GLU A 228 -5.27 -18.78 -23.10
N HIS A 229 -5.24 -20.11 -23.04
CA HIS A 229 -4.83 -20.93 -21.89
C HIS A 229 -5.78 -20.90 -20.67
N TYR A 230 -6.89 -20.17 -20.75
CA TYR A 230 -7.95 -20.12 -19.75
C TYR A 230 -9.31 -20.50 -20.37
N GLU A 231 -9.31 -21.58 -21.16
CA GLU A 231 -10.47 -22.03 -21.93
C GLU A 231 -11.56 -22.65 -21.02
N ARG A 232 -11.21 -23.10 -19.81
CA ARG A 232 -12.19 -23.59 -18.84
C ARG A 232 -12.81 -22.40 -18.11
N ARG A 233 -14.05 -22.09 -18.48
CA ARG A 233 -14.88 -21.11 -17.76
C ARG A 233 -15.05 -21.54 -16.30
N MET A 234 -14.85 -20.60 -15.38
CA MET A 234 -14.89 -20.87 -13.93
C MET A 234 -16.09 -20.17 -13.28
N PHE A 235 -16.70 -20.82 -12.29
CA PHE A 235 -17.59 -20.13 -11.36
C PHE A 235 -16.76 -19.17 -10.52
N CYS A 236 -17.11 -17.87 -10.58
CA CYS A 236 -16.51 -16.85 -9.74
C CYS A 236 -17.50 -16.47 -8.65
N ILE A 237 -17.10 -16.61 -7.40
CA ILE A 237 -17.95 -16.40 -6.22
C ILE A 237 -17.32 -15.42 -5.23
N GLN A 238 -18.01 -15.17 -4.13
CA GLN A 238 -17.52 -14.35 -3.03
C GLN A 238 -18.04 -14.90 -1.70
N GLY A 239 -17.15 -15.01 -0.71
CA GLY A 239 -17.45 -15.36 0.68
C GLY A 239 -16.98 -14.24 1.61
N SER A 240 -17.49 -14.23 2.84
CA SER A 240 -17.18 -13.15 3.79
C SER A 240 -15.78 -13.25 4.38
N ASP A 241 -15.23 -14.46 4.49
CA ASP A 241 -13.94 -14.72 5.17
C ASP A 241 -13.99 -14.16 6.62
N ALA A 242 -15.13 -14.43 7.28
CA ALA A 242 -15.45 -13.80 8.55
C ALA A 242 -14.71 -14.45 9.71
N HIS A 243 -14.06 -13.61 10.50
CA HIS A 243 -13.29 -13.98 11.70
C HIS A 243 -13.91 -13.39 12.98
N ARG A 244 -15.17 -12.97 12.87
CA ARG A 244 -15.98 -12.34 13.91
C ARG A 244 -17.45 -12.42 13.53
N LEU A 245 -18.31 -12.20 14.51
CA LEU A 245 -19.75 -12.21 14.34
C LEU A 245 -20.19 -11.06 13.41
N ARG A 246 -19.78 -9.83 13.70
CA ARG A 246 -20.22 -8.61 12.99
C ARG A 246 -19.06 -7.72 12.57
N ARG A 247 -19.24 -6.98 11.47
CA ARG A 247 -18.21 -6.09 10.91
C ARG A 247 -17.73 -5.04 11.91
N LEU A 248 -16.43 -4.78 11.95
CA LEU A 248 -15.88 -3.62 12.67
C LEU A 248 -16.12 -2.30 11.91
N PRO A 249 -16.48 -1.21 12.62
CA PRO A 249 -16.48 0.15 12.07
C PRO A 249 -15.15 0.54 11.39
N ALA A 250 -15.24 1.45 10.42
CA ALA A 250 -14.07 1.97 9.70
C ALA A 250 -13.05 2.67 10.62
N ALA A 251 -13.51 3.23 11.74
CA ALA A 251 -12.72 4.01 12.69
C ALA A 251 -11.77 3.18 13.58
N ASP A 252 -11.97 1.88 13.73
CA ASP A 252 -11.29 1.07 14.76
C ASP A 252 -9.83 0.69 14.44
N GLY A 253 -9.23 1.22 13.37
CA GLY A 253 -7.80 1.06 13.05
C GLY A 253 -7.32 -0.36 12.71
N GLN A 254 -8.07 -1.41 13.08
CA GLN A 254 -7.80 -2.80 12.70
C GLN A 254 -8.14 -3.01 11.24
N VAL A 255 -7.11 -3.27 10.42
CA VAL A 255 -7.26 -3.52 8.97
C VAL A 255 -7.56 -4.98 8.67
N LEU A 256 -7.06 -5.91 9.50
CA LEU A 256 -7.21 -7.36 9.39
C LEU A 256 -8.51 -7.84 10.07
N HIS A 257 -9.10 -8.93 9.57
CA HIS A 257 -10.26 -9.62 10.17
C HIS A 257 -11.46 -8.71 10.47
N ARG A 258 -11.69 -7.70 9.62
CA ARG A 258 -12.79 -6.72 9.81
C ARG A 258 -14.16 -7.27 9.46
N HIS A 259 -14.23 -8.23 8.54
CA HIS A 259 -15.49 -8.74 8.00
C HIS A 259 -16.19 -9.67 9.01
N GLY A 260 -17.50 -9.46 9.16
CA GLY A 260 -18.38 -10.36 9.90
C GLY A 260 -19.18 -11.28 8.98
N ILE A 261 -19.94 -12.19 9.57
CA ILE A 261 -20.72 -13.20 8.84
C ILE A 261 -21.69 -12.55 7.85
N GLY A 262 -21.74 -13.05 6.61
CA GLY A 262 -22.66 -12.58 5.56
C GLY A 262 -22.36 -11.17 5.04
N ASP A 263 -21.20 -10.61 5.38
CA ASP A 263 -20.76 -9.32 4.85
C ASP A 263 -20.47 -9.35 3.35
N ARG A 264 -20.07 -10.52 2.86
CA ARG A 264 -19.99 -10.87 1.45
C ARG A 264 -20.58 -12.26 1.31
N TYR A 265 -21.31 -12.49 0.24
CA TYR A 265 -22.01 -13.75 0.00
C TYR A 265 -22.25 -13.91 -1.49
N VAL A 266 -22.67 -15.11 -1.88
CA VAL A 266 -23.06 -15.44 -3.25
C VAL A 266 -24.54 -15.82 -3.31
N GLU A 267 -25.20 -15.49 -4.42
CA GLU A 267 -26.57 -15.94 -4.71
C GLU A 267 -26.55 -17.02 -5.79
N LEU A 268 -27.26 -18.11 -5.51
CA LEU A 268 -27.25 -19.34 -6.29
C LEU A 268 -28.69 -19.72 -6.67
N LEU A 269 -28.99 -19.84 -7.96
CA LEU A 269 -30.31 -20.26 -8.44
C LEU A 269 -30.38 -21.79 -8.45
N MET A 270 -31.06 -22.36 -7.45
CA MET A 270 -31.11 -23.80 -7.18
C MET A 270 -32.52 -24.24 -6.76
N PRO A 271 -32.87 -25.53 -6.87
CA PRO A 271 -34.18 -26.02 -6.42
C PRO A 271 -34.35 -25.98 -4.89
N ASP A 272 -33.28 -26.25 -4.15
CA ASP A 272 -33.23 -26.24 -2.68
C ASP A 272 -31.82 -25.89 -2.18
N ASN A 273 -31.68 -25.74 -0.86
CA ASN A 273 -30.43 -25.38 -0.20
C ASN A 273 -29.55 -26.60 0.16
N SER A 274 -29.77 -27.76 -0.47
CA SER A 274 -28.97 -28.97 -0.20
C SER A 274 -27.54 -28.89 -0.76
N PHE A 275 -26.63 -29.68 -0.18
CA PHE A 275 -25.27 -29.81 -0.70
C PHE A 275 -25.26 -30.43 -2.10
N GLU A 276 -26.17 -31.35 -2.38
CA GLU A 276 -26.35 -32.01 -3.67
C GLU A 276 -26.71 -31.00 -4.76
N SER A 277 -27.63 -30.08 -4.48
CA SER A 277 -27.99 -28.98 -5.39
C SER A 277 -26.81 -28.04 -5.64
N LEU A 278 -26.08 -27.65 -4.58
CA LEU A 278 -24.88 -26.82 -4.67
C LEU A 278 -23.80 -27.48 -5.54
N ARG A 279 -23.55 -28.77 -5.29
CA ARG A 279 -22.56 -29.56 -6.04
C ARG A 279 -22.96 -29.76 -7.49
N ALA A 280 -24.24 -30.01 -7.76
CA ALA A 280 -24.75 -30.13 -9.12
C ALA A 280 -24.57 -28.82 -9.89
N LEU A 281 -24.84 -27.67 -9.26
CA LEU A 281 -24.62 -26.35 -9.85
C LEU A 281 -23.14 -26.13 -10.20
N PHE A 282 -22.22 -26.33 -9.26
CA PHE A 282 -20.78 -26.13 -9.53
C PHE A 282 -20.15 -27.19 -10.46
N ALA A 283 -20.82 -28.32 -10.70
CA ALA A 283 -20.43 -29.30 -11.71
C ALA A 283 -21.01 -29.00 -13.11
N SER A 284 -21.94 -28.05 -13.21
CA SER A 284 -22.65 -27.71 -14.45
C SER A 284 -21.88 -26.69 -15.31
N GLN A 285 -22.52 -26.21 -16.38
CA GLN A 285 -22.10 -25.05 -17.17
C GLN A 285 -23.09 -23.87 -17.03
N ASP A 286 -23.96 -23.91 -16.01
CA ASP A 286 -25.03 -22.93 -15.77
C ASP A 286 -24.50 -21.70 -15.02
N PHE A 287 -23.51 -21.01 -15.58
CA PHE A 287 -22.84 -19.88 -14.94
C PHE A 287 -23.73 -18.67 -14.68
N ASP A 288 -24.84 -18.54 -15.39
CA ASP A 288 -25.89 -17.52 -15.20
C ASP A 288 -26.73 -17.76 -13.93
N ARG A 289 -26.65 -18.95 -13.34
CA ARG A 289 -27.28 -19.30 -12.05
C ARG A 289 -26.44 -18.95 -10.84
N VAL A 290 -25.28 -18.33 -11.04
CA VAL A 290 -24.43 -17.81 -9.98
C VAL A 290 -24.29 -16.32 -10.18
N ARG A 291 -24.68 -15.55 -9.17
CA ARG A 291 -24.41 -14.12 -9.14
C ARG A 291 -23.87 -13.74 -7.79
N VAL A 292 -22.81 -12.96 -7.79
CA VAL A 292 -22.44 -12.19 -6.61
C VAL A 292 -23.29 -10.94 -6.67
N PRO A 293 -24.03 -10.57 -5.62
CA PRO A 293 -24.73 -9.29 -5.61
C PRO A 293 -23.71 -8.18 -5.74
N LYS A 294 -23.97 -7.21 -6.62
CA LYS A 294 -23.36 -5.89 -6.45
C LYS A 294 -24.02 -5.37 -5.18
N ARG A 295 -23.43 -5.65 -4.01
CA ARG A 295 -23.74 -4.83 -2.84
C ARG A 295 -23.46 -3.42 -3.33
N ASP A 296 -24.51 -2.61 -3.42
CA ASP A 296 -24.37 -1.28 -3.95
C ASP A 296 -23.29 -0.63 -3.11
N GLN A 297 -22.14 -0.29 -3.70
CA GLN A 297 -21.04 0.40 -3.01
C GLN A 297 -21.57 1.62 -2.23
N LYS A 298 -22.73 2.11 -2.65
CA LYS A 298 -23.53 3.19 -2.09
C LYS A 298 -24.26 2.81 -0.80
N GLN A 299 -24.90 1.64 -0.70
CA GLN A 299 -25.45 1.15 0.58
C GLN A 299 -24.33 0.93 1.59
N TRP A 300 -23.19 0.41 1.13
CA TRP A 300 -21.97 0.30 1.93
C TRP A 300 -21.41 1.67 2.38
N ALA A 301 -21.44 2.69 1.51
CA ALA A 301 -21.05 4.05 1.87
C ALA A 301 -21.99 4.65 2.91
N VAL A 302 -23.29 4.35 2.85
CA VAL A 302 -24.27 4.77 3.88
C VAL A 302 -24.01 4.06 5.20
N ASP A 303 -23.76 2.74 5.18
CA ASP A 303 -23.39 1.98 6.39
C ASP A 303 -22.14 2.56 7.06
N ALA A 304 -21.06 2.76 6.30
CA ALA A 304 -19.79 3.27 6.82
C ALA A 304 -19.96 4.66 7.47
N VAL A 305 -20.80 5.50 6.88
CA VAL A 305 -21.10 6.85 7.38
C VAL A 305 -22.01 6.78 8.62
N ARG A 306 -23.08 5.96 8.62
CA ARG A 306 -24.00 5.77 9.76
C ARG A 306 -23.29 5.28 11.03
N PHE A 307 -22.38 4.33 10.89
CA PHE A 307 -21.70 3.69 12.03
C PHE A 307 -20.35 4.34 12.37
N GLY A 308 -19.73 5.08 11.45
CA GLY A 308 -18.46 5.79 11.65
C GLY A 308 -18.61 7.25 12.10
N GLY A 309 -19.81 7.84 11.99
CA GLY A 309 -20.05 9.26 12.26
C GLY A 309 -19.73 10.18 11.07
N SER A 310 -19.98 11.48 11.23
CA SER A 310 -19.63 12.47 10.20
C SER A 310 -18.12 12.69 10.16
N THR A 311 -17.54 12.76 8.96
CA THR A 311 -16.10 12.95 8.71
C THR A 311 -15.85 14.26 7.95
N GLU A 312 -14.60 14.54 7.60
CA GLU A 312 -14.25 15.72 6.79
C GLU A 312 -14.92 15.72 5.40
N ARG A 313 -15.22 14.55 4.83
CA ARG A 313 -15.80 14.42 3.48
C ARG A 313 -17.19 13.78 3.46
N GLN A 314 -17.74 13.41 4.62
CA GLN A 314 -19.03 12.73 4.72
C GLN A 314 -19.86 13.33 5.85
N VAL A 315 -21.11 13.69 5.57
CA VAL A 315 -22.02 14.32 6.54
C VAL A 315 -23.31 13.52 6.61
N LEU A 316 -23.83 13.29 7.83
CA LEU A 316 -25.18 12.79 8.05
C LEU A 316 -26.09 13.86 8.63
N ARG A 317 -27.29 13.93 8.10
CA ARG A 317 -28.36 14.75 8.66
C ARG A 317 -29.67 13.95 8.73
N PRO A 318 -30.35 13.94 9.89
CA PRO A 318 -31.74 13.56 9.91
C PRO A 318 -32.56 14.55 9.08
N MET A 319 -33.77 14.15 8.73
CA MET A 319 -34.71 15.01 8.02
C MET A 319 -36.05 14.96 8.73
N ASP A 320 -36.60 16.14 9.03
CA ASP A 320 -37.95 16.27 9.55
C ASP A 320 -38.97 16.12 8.40
N ASP A 321 -40.25 15.89 8.75
CA ASP A 321 -41.34 15.73 7.77
C ASP A 321 -41.60 16.99 6.92
N ASP A 322 -41.04 18.14 7.31
CA ASP A 322 -41.09 19.41 6.58
C ASP A 322 -39.87 19.56 5.64
N PRO A 323 -40.04 19.49 4.30
CA PRO A 323 -38.98 19.68 3.33
C PRO A 323 -38.26 21.02 3.43
N GLN A 324 -38.89 22.03 4.03
CA GLN A 324 -38.30 23.36 4.15
C GLN A 324 -37.09 23.40 5.10
N SER A 325 -36.99 22.44 6.03
CA SER A 325 -35.82 22.29 6.91
C SER A 325 -34.53 21.98 6.13
N ALA A 326 -34.62 21.48 4.89
CA ALA A 326 -33.47 21.20 4.05
C ALA A 326 -32.71 22.47 3.63
N VAL A 327 -33.32 23.65 3.78
CA VAL A 327 -32.68 24.91 3.39
C VAL A 327 -31.36 25.10 4.13
N ASP A 328 -31.28 24.74 5.42
CA ASP A 328 -30.11 24.97 6.27
C ASP A 328 -28.90 24.06 5.94
N LEU A 329 -29.13 23.00 5.16
CA LEU A 329 -28.08 22.06 4.74
C LEU A 329 -27.07 22.69 3.77
N TRP A 330 -27.33 23.91 3.28
CA TRP A 330 -26.39 24.66 2.46
C TRP A 330 -25.03 24.88 3.13
N ARG A 331 -25.00 24.99 4.45
CA ARG A 331 -23.74 25.16 5.20
C ARG A 331 -22.86 23.91 5.09
N ASP A 332 -23.46 22.73 5.19
CA ASP A 332 -22.76 21.45 5.05
C ASP A 332 -22.26 21.27 3.61
N VAL A 333 -23.07 21.64 2.61
CA VAL A 333 -22.66 21.60 1.21
C VAL A 333 -21.52 22.57 0.92
N ALA A 334 -21.57 23.80 1.44
CA ALA A 334 -20.49 24.78 1.30
C ALA A 334 -19.19 24.27 1.93
N ALA A 335 -19.27 23.67 3.12
CA ALA A 335 -18.13 23.10 3.81
C ALA A 335 -17.52 21.90 3.06
N LEU A 336 -18.35 21.00 2.51
CA LEU A 336 -17.91 19.90 1.67
C LEU A 336 -17.27 20.38 0.37
N ALA A 337 -17.84 21.39 -0.28
CA ALA A 337 -17.24 22.00 -1.47
C ALA A 337 -15.87 22.62 -1.15
N ASN A 338 -15.75 23.30 0.00
CA ASN A 338 -14.47 23.80 0.52
C ASN A 338 -13.50 22.70 0.99
N ALA A 339 -13.92 21.43 1.09
CA ALA A 339 -13.04 20.29 1.34
C ALA A 339 -12.60 19.58 0.04
N GLY A 340 -13.01 20.07 -1.13
CA GLY A 340 -12.76 19.44 -2.43
C GLY A 340 -13.86 18.45 -2.85
N GLY A 341 -15.07 18.60 -2.29
CA GLY A 341 -16.22 17.73 -2.52
C GLY A 341 -16.42 16.70 -1.41
N GLY A 342 -17.49 15.92 -1.54
CA GLY A 342 -17.85 14.91 -0.56
C GLY A 342 -19.30 14.44 -0.68
N VAL A 343 -19.81 13.81 0.38
CA VAL A 343 -21.14 13.18 0.39
C VAL A 343 -21.95 13.67 1.58
N LEU A 344 -23.15 14.17 1.31
CA LEU A 344 -24.18 14.45 2.31
C LEU A 344 -25.26 13.38 2.22
N VAL A 345 -25.54 12.70 3.34
CA VAL A 345 -26.61 11.69 3.45
C VAL A 345 -27.73 12.26 4.31
N ILE A 346 -28.95 12.31 3.74
CA ILE A 346 -30.14 12.89 4.34
C ILE A 346 -31.14 11.76 4.66
N GLY A 347 -31.69 11.77 5.87
CA GLY A 347 -32.63 10.75 6.37
C GLY A 347 -31.99 9.69 7.27
N CYS A 348 -30.82 9.99 7.83
CA CYS A 348 -30.09 9.13 8.76
C CYS A 348 -29.52 9.94 9.93
N GLU A 349 -29.64 9.41 11.14
CA GLU A 349 -29.03 10.00 12.34
C GLU A 349 -27.63 9.44 12.58
N PRO A 350 -26.69 10.27 13.10
CA PRO A 350 -25.46 9.78 13.71
C PRO A 350 -25.79 8.76 14.81
N GLY A 351 -25.18 7.56 14.79
CA GLY A 351 -25.46 6.51 15.77
C GLY A 351 -26.50 5.47 15.34
N GLY A 352 -26.98 5.54 14.09
CA GLY A 352 -27.52 4.37 13.41
C GLY A 352 -29.04 4.28 13.28
N ARG A 353 -29.83 5.33 13.56
CA ARG A 353 -31.27 5.33 13.25
C ARG A 353 -31.55 5.87 11.85
N VAL A 354 -32.32 5.14 11.03
CA VAL A 354 -32.82 5.63 9.73
C VAL A 354 -34.19 6.27 9.95
N THR A 355 -34.28 7.56 9.66
CA THR A 355 -35.54 8.32 9.76
C THR A 355 -36.27 8.40 8.42
N GLY A 356 -35.53 8.25 7.31
CA GLY A 356 -36.07 8.38 5.97
C GLY A 356 -36.31 9.83 5.54
N VAL A 357 -36.73 9.99 4.29
CA VAL A 357 -37.07 11.26 3.65
C VAL A 357 -38.46 11.13 3.03
N ALA A 358 -39.48 11.75 3.64
CA ALA A 358 -40.87 11.57 3.24
C ALA A 358 -41.23 12.15 1.85
N ARG A 359 -40.54 13.21 1.42
CA ARG A 359 -40.81 13.91 0.14
C ARG A 359 -39.50 14.25 -0.60
N PRO A 360 -38.76 13.26 -1.12
CA PRO A 360 -37.42 13.46 -1.67
C PRO A 360 -37.34 14.50 -2.79
N ASP A 361 -38.36 14.55 -3.67
CA ASP A 361 -38.42 15.51 -4.77
C ASP A 361 -38.41 16.96 -4.26
N GLN A 362 -39.25 17.26 -3.26
CA GLN A 362 -39.34 18.60 -2.66
C GLN A 362 -38.06 18.97 -1.90
N VAL A 363 -37.46 18.02 -1.18
CA VAL A 363 -36.20 18.23 -0.47
C VAL A 363 -35.07 18.55 -1.45
N SER A 364 -35.00 17.84 -2.58
CA SER A 364 -33.99 18.10 -3.61
C SER A 364 -34.17 19.49 -4.26
N GLU A 365 -35.41 19.93 -4.48
CA GLU A 365 -35.73 21.23 -5.05
C GLU A 365 -35.40 22.38 -4.07
N VAL A 366 -35.80 22.25 -2.80
CA VAL A 366 -35.47 23.20 -1.73
C VAL A 366 -33.96 23.33 -1.57
N LEU A 367 -33.23 22.20 -1.53
CA LEU A 367 -31.78 22.23 -1.42
C LEU A 367 -31.14 22.89 -2.64
N ARG A 368 -31.55 22.54 -3.86
CA ARG A 368 -31.02 23.16 -5.09
C ARG A 368 -31.26 24.66 -5.13
N LYS A 369 -32.46 25.12 -4.74
CA LYS A 369 -32.79 26.55 -4.66
C LYS A 369 -31.97 27.25 -3.57
N GLY A 370 -31.84 26.63 -2.40
CA GLY A 370 -30.99 27.11 -1.32
C GLY A 370 -29.53 27.28 -1.76
N MET A 371 -28.97 26.32 -2.53
CA MET A 371 -27.59 26.45 -3.04
C MET A 371 -27.45 27.67 -3.94
N ALA A 372 -28.41 27.85 -4.84
CA ALA A 372 -28.35 28.91 -5.84
C ALA A 372 -28.44 30.32 -5.22
N GLU A 373 -29.16 30.46 -4.11
CA GLU A 373 -29.35 31.72 -3.39
C GLU A 373 -28.26 31.97 -2.32
N GLN A 374 -27.63 30.91 -1.79
CA GLN A 374 -26.77 31.02 -0.61
C GLN A 374 -25.28 30.85 -0.92
N ILE A 375 -24.85 30.16 -1.99
CA ILE A 375 -23.43 29.81 -2.21
C ILE A 375 -22.91 30.36 -3.55
N THR A 376 -21.69 30.93 -3.55
CA THR A 376 -20.98 31.33 -4.76
C THR A 376 -19.47 31.00 -4.64
N PRO A 377 -18.84 30.33 -5.62
CA PRO A 377 -19.44 29.72 -6.81
C PRO A 377 -20.42 28.58 -6.47
N GLN A 378 -21.25 28.15 -7.44
CA GLN A 378 -22.25 27.11 -7.20
C GLN A 378 -21.63 25.71 -7.37
N PRO A 379 -21.62 24.85 -6.34
CA PRO A 379 -21.13 23.48 -6.48
C PRO A 379 -22.11 22.62 -7.27
N TYR A 380 -21.60 21.62 -7.99
CA TYR A 380 -22.46 20.66 -8.68
C TYR A 380 -22.95 19.58 -7.71
N LEU A 381 -24.26 19.38 -7.66
CA LEU A 381 -24.91 18.37 -6.82
C LEU A 381 -25.49 17.24 -7.66
N SER A 382 -25.09 16.01 -7.36
CA SER A 382 -25.75 14.80 -7.85
C SER A 382 -26.61 14.21 -6.76
N PHE A 383 -27.92 14.14 -7.00
CA PHE A 383 -28.89 13.58 -6.07
C PHE A 383 -29.17 12.14 -6.45
N GLU A 384 -29.20 11.28 -5.45
CA GLU A 384 -29.53 9.88 -5.60
C GLU A 384 -30.48 9.45 -4.48
N LEU A 385 -31.65 8.94 -4.88
CA LEU A 385 -32.63 8.37 -3.97
C LEU A 385 -32.36 6.87 -3.81
N MET A 386 -32.24 6.42 -2.57
CA MET A 386 -31.96 5.03 -2.24
C MET A 386 -33.04 4.49 -1.30
N SER A 387 -33.58 3.32 -1.62
CA SER A 387 -34.40 2.54 -0.67
C SER A 387 -33.46 1.77 0.26
N TYR A 388 -33.52 2.05 1.56
CA TYR A 388 -32.59 1.56 2.55
C TYR A 388 -33.29 1.28 3.89
N GLU A 389 -33.15 0.05 4.41
CA GLU A 389 -33.91 -0.45 5.58
C GLU A 389 -35.44 -0.24 5.47
N GLY A 390 -35.98 -0.25 4.24
CA GLY A 390 -37.40 -0.02 3.98
C GLY A 390 -37.85 1.44 4.01
N GLN A 391 -36.90 2.39 4.11
CA GLN A 391 -37.12 3.83 4.07
C GLN A 391 -36.37 4.47 2.91
N ASP A 392 -36.85 5.62 2.43
CA ASP A 392 -36.18 6.38 1.39
C ASP A 392 -35.09 7.28 2.01
N VAL A 393 -33.83 7.12 1.59
CA VAL A 393 -32.67 7.91 2.02
C VAL A 393 -32.09 8.62 0.81
N MET A 394 -31.74 9.89 0.98
CA MET A 394 -31.20 10.70 -0.12
C MET A 394 -29.69 10.91 0.05
N ARG A 395 -28.91 10.41 -0.90
CA ARG A 395 -27.47 10.66 -1.01
C ARG A 395 -27.23 11.81 -1.98
N VAL A 396 -26.54 12.83 -1.50
CA VAL A 396 -26.17 14.01 -2.27
C VAL A 396 -24.65 14.04 -2.41
N GLU A 397 -24.16 13.84 -3.62
CA GLU A 397 -22.74 13.96 -3.93
C GLU A 397 -22.44 15.41 -4.31
N VAL A 398 -21.55 16.03 -3.54
CA VAL A 398 -21.09 17.40 -3.73
C VAL A 398 -19.80 17.35 -4.52
N LYS A 399 -19.78 17.95 -5.71
CA LYS A 399 -18.59 18.11 -6.54
C LYS A 399 -18.19 19.57 -6.59
N SER A 400 -16.94 19.84 -6.23
CA SER A 400 -16.33 21.16 -6.41
C SER A 400 -15.89 21.29 -7.87
N SER A 401 -16.75 21.90 -8.70
CA SER A 401 -16.47 22.17 -10.12
C SER A 401 -15.61 23.41 -10.33
N GLU A 402 -15.63 24.33 -9.36
CA GLU A 402 -14.81 25.53 -9.36
C GLU A 402 -13.84 25.51 -8.17
N PRO A 403 -12.70 26.21 -8.28
CA PRO A 403 -11.77 26.31 -7.17
C PRO A 403 -12.41 27.02 -5.95
N PRO A 404 -12.03 26.65 -4.72
CA PRO A 404 -12.50 27.32 -3.49
C PRO A 404 -12.06 28.81 -3.44
N PRO A 405 -12.51 29.63 -2.46
CA PRO A 405 -13.53 29.32 -1.48
C PRO A 405 -14.94 29.44 -2.05
N TYR A 406 -15.80 28.49 -1.65
CA TYR A 406 -17.25 28.55 -1.76
C TYR A 406 -17.76 29.41 -0.60
N VAL A 407 -18.28 30.59 -0.95
CA VAL A 407 -18.64 31.64 0.01
C VAL A 407 -20.17 31.75 0.12
N GLY A 408 -20.65 31.87 1.35
CA GLY A 408 -22.04 32.19 1.64
C GLY A 408 -22.41 33.60 1.15
N ASN A 409 -23.68 33.84 0.82
CA ASN A 409 -24.18 35.17 0.43
C ASN A 409 -23.95 36.26 1.50
N ASN A 410 -23.79 35.82 2.76
CA ASN A 410 -23.47 36.64 3.93
C ASN A 410 -21.95 36.85 4.11
N GLY A 411 -21.12 36.41 3.16
CA GLY A 411 -19.66 36.48 3.22
C GLY A 411 -19.00 35.41 4.08
N THR A 412 -19.76 34.45 4.62
CA THR A 412 -19.23 33.42 5.53
C THR A 412 -18.66 32.26 4.74
N ILE A 413 -17.49 31.78 5.14
CA ILE A 413 -16.86 30.58 4.57
C ILE A 413 -17.00 29.47 5.60
N TYR A 414 -17.54 28.32 5.20
CA TYR A 414 -17.67 27.14 6.05
C TYR A 414 -16.63 26.10 5.68
N VAL A 415 -16.10 25.41 6.69
CA VAL A 415 -15.13 24.31 6.56
C VAL A 415 -15.53 23.14 7.44
N ARG A 416 -14.95 21.97 7.16
CA ARG A 416 -15.12 20.76 7.95
C ARG A 416 -13.95 20.65 8.92
N ARG A 417 -14.24 20.58 10.22
CA ARG A 417 -13.24 20.41 11.28
C ARG A 417 -13.78 19.41 12.29
N ASP A 418 -12.98 18.39 12.62
CA ASP A 418 -13.34 17.33 13.59
C ASP A 418 -14.71 16.67 13.33
N GLY A 419 -15.12 16.56 12.05
CA GLY A 419 -16.42 15.98 11.67
C GLY A 419 -17.61 16.93 11.84
N GLU A 420 -17.39 18.22 12.11
CA GLU A 420 -18.41 19.25 12.20
C GLU A 420 -18.25 20.36 11.15
N THR A 421 -19.36 21.05 10.87
CA THR A 421 -19.39 22.18 9.92
C THR A 421 -19.28 23.47 10.73
N VAL A 422 -18.15 24.16 10.57
CA VAL A 422 -17.83 25.36 11.34
C VAL A 422 -17.47 26.52 10.42
N ILE A 423 -17.48 27.74 10.95
CA ILE A 423 -17.03 28.93 10.23
C ILE A 423 -15.50 28.90 10.16
N ALA A 424 -14.95 29.15 8.97
CA ALA A 424 -13.52 29.15 8.71
C ALA A 424 -12.82 30.30 9.44
N ASP A 425 -11.68 30.00 10.05
CA ASP A 425 -10.82 31.03 10.61
C ASP A 425 -9.90 31.65 9.55
N ARG A 426 -9.15 32.69 9.95
CA ARG A 426 -8.24 33.42 9.04
C ARG A 426 -7.22 32.50 8.37
N GLY A 427 -6.70 31.50 9.08
CA GLY A 427 -5.68 30.59 8.55
C GLY A 427 -6.25 29.69 7.47
N GLU A 428 -7.44 29.13 7.72
CA GLU A 428 -8.13 28.24 6.77
C GLU A 428 -8.58 28.98 5.51
N ILE A 429 -9.06 30.22 5.63
CA ILE A 429 -9.40 31.05 4.45
C ILE A 429 -8.17 31.26 3.57
N ILE A 430 -7.00 31.57 4.17
CA ILE A 430 -5.75 31.73 3.42
C ILE A 430 -5.37 30.42 2.71
N GLN A 431 -5.56 29.27 3.35
CA GLN A 431 -5.27 27.97 2.74
C GLN A 431 -6.21 27.66 1.57
N LEU A 432 -7.51 27.94 1.69
CA LEU A 432 -8.48 27.76 0.60
C LEU A 432 -8.11 28.61 -0.62
N CYS A 433 -7.78 29.89 -0.42
CA CYS A 433 -7.36 30.76 -1.52
C CYS A 433 -6.07 30.28 -2.21
N ARG A 434 -5.12 29.70 -1.47
CA ARG A 434 -3.91 29.12 -2.07
C ARG A 434 -4.23 27.89 -2.92
N ARG A 435 -5.15 27.03 -2.47
CA ARG A 435 -5.61 25.86 -3.24
C ARG A 435 -6.34 26.28 -4.51
N ALA A 436 -7.12 27.35 -4.44
CA ALA A 436 -7.85 27.90 -5.59
C ALA A 436 -6.94 28.26 -6.77
N LEU A 437 -5.84 28.95 -6.46
CA LEU A 437 -4.81 29.35 -7.41
C LEU A 437 -4.08 28.13 -8.01
N ALA A 438 -4.16 26.97 -7.34
CA ALA A 438 -3.59 25.71 -7.81
C ALA A 438 -4.49 24.95 -8.81
N GLU A 439 -5.82 25.10 -8.77
CA GLU A 439 -6.77 24.26 -9.53
C GLU A 439 -7.26 24.89 -10.86
N GLY A 440 -7.17 26.21 -11.04
CA GLY A 440 -7.84 26.96 -12.13
C GLY A 440 -7.28 26.89 -13.57
N ALA A 441 -6.36 25.99 -13.90
CA ALA A 441 -5.91 25.78 -15.27
C ALA A 441 -5.54 24.30 -15.42
N SER A 442 -5.89 23.61 -16.52
CA SER A 442 -5.59 22.18 -16.73
C SER A 442 -4.52 21.94 -17.83
N SER A 443 -3.72 20.87 -17.69
CA SER A 443 -2.67 20.41 -18.63
C SER A 443 -2.83 18.93 -18.97
N PRO A 444 -2.13 18.43 -20.02
CA PRO A 444 -2.16 17.01 -20.40
C PRO A 444 -1.84 16.03 -19.27
N LEU A 445 -1.11 16.47 -18.25
CA LEU A 445 -0.79 15.67 -17.06
C LEU A 445 -2.02 15.35 -16.20
N ASP A 446 -3.06 16.19 -16.22
CA ASP A 446 -4.25 15.99 -15.39
C ASP A 446 -5.13 14.82 -15.88
N ASN A 447 -4.78 14.24 -17.04
CA ASN A 447 -5.40 13.03 -17.61
C ASN A 447 -4.61 11.74 -17.33
N GLY A 448 -3.66 11.76 -16.39
CA GLY A 448 -2.90 10.58 -15.97
C GLY A 448 -1.66 10.25 -16.80
N GLN A 449 -1.14 11.21 -17.57
CA GLN A 449 0.18 11.10 -18.19
C GLN A 449 1.29 11.41 -17.18
N ASP A 450 2.38 10.65 -17.24
CA ASP A 450 3.61 10.94 -16.47
C ASP A 450 4.26 12.24 -16.95
N LEU A 451 4.98 12.91 -16.05
CA LEU A 451 5.71 14.14 -16.37
C LEU A 451 6.81 13.86 -17.39
N ASP A 452 6.59 14.28 -18.64
CA ASP A 452 7.62 14.28 -19.68
C ASP A 452 8.58 15.46 -19.46
N LEU A 453 9.83 15.16 -19.11
CA LEU A 453 10.85 16.17 -18.84
C LEU A 453 11.25 16.89 -20.15
N PRO A 454 11.54 18.20 -20.12
CA PRO A 454 12.14 18.87 -21.27
C PRO A 454 13.46 18.19 -21.69
N ARG A 455 13.73 18.15 -22.99
CA ARG A 455 14.94 17.52 -23.58
C ARG A 455 16.14 18.46 -23.64
N SER A 456 15.98 19.68 -23.15
CA SER A 456 17.04 20.70 -23.10
C SER A 456 16.83 21.59 -21.89
N GLY A 457 17.89 22.29 -21.47
CA GLY A 457 17.86 23.09 -20.25
C GLY A 457 18.42 22.31 -19.07
N VAL A 458 18.29 22.89 -17.88
CA VAL A 458 18.77 22.28 -16.64
C VAL A 458 17.75 22.37 -15.52
N GLU A 459 17.80 21.42 -14.61
CA GLU A 459 16.96 21.37 -13.42
C GLU A 459 17.84 21.48 -12.17
N ILE A 460 17.43 22.28 -11.18
CA ILE A 460 18.04 22.21 -9.86
C ILE A 460 17.29 21.17 -9.04
N VAL A 461 17.93 20.02 -8.85
CA VAL A 461 17.35 18.84 -8.18
C VAL A 461 17.38 19.02 -6.67
N THR A 462 18.45 19.60 -6.14
CA THR A 462 18.60 19.88 -4.70
C THR A 462 19.42 21.15 -4.45
N GLY A 463 19.13 21.82 -3.33
CA GLY A 463 19.94 22.92 -2.79
C GLY A 463 20.13 22.72 -1.29
N GLN A 464 21.35 22.44 -0.85
CA GLN A 464 21.67 22.18 0.56
C GLN A 464 22.69 23.18 1.09
N LYS A 465 22.46 23.67 2.30
CA LYS A 465 23.42 24.55 3.00
C LYS A 465 24.39 23.69 3.79
N ARG A 466 25.68 23.68 3.41
CA ARG A 466 26.76 22.99 4.12
C ARG A 466 27.82 24.01 4.54
N GLY A 467 28.15 24.05 5.83
CA GLY A 467 29.19 24.95 6.35
C GLY A 467 28.93 26.45 6.12
N GLY A 468 27.67 26.88 6.04
CA GLY A 468 27.30 28.27 5.74
C GLY A 468 27.23 28.61 4.25
N VAL A 469 27.69 27.73 3.37
CA VAL A 469 27.69 27.89 1.91
C VAL A 469 26.61 27.01 1.29
N TRP A 470 25.95 27.51 0.25
CA TRP A 470 24.92 26.76 -0.45
C TRP A 470 25.49 25.98 -1.64
N LEU A 471 25.24 24.67 -1.64
CA LEU A 471 25.57 23.74 -2.70
C LEU A 471 24.31 23.36 -3.45
N TYR A 472 24.41 23.30 -4.77
CA TYR A 472 23.32 22.99 -5.67
C TYR A 472 23.67 21.78 -6.50
N GLU A 473 22.72 20.87 -6.65
CA GLU A 473 22.79 19.79 -7.61
C GLU A 473 21.99 20.18 -8.84
N VAL A 474 22.70 20.37 -9.95
CA VAL A 474 22.09 20.70 -11.23
C VAL A 474 22.12 19.47 -12.13
N ARG A 475 20.96 19.08 -12.66
CA ARG A 475 20.80 18.04 -13.68
C ARG A 475 20.74 18.71 -15.05
N ASP A 476 21.74 18.47 -15.90
CA ASP A 476 21.64 18.80 -17.33
C ASP A 476 20.73 17.79 -18.02
N LEU A 477 19.65 18.27 -18.63
CA LEU A 477 18.62 17.43 -19.24
C LEU A 477 19.08 16.73 -20.53
N ARG A 478 20.31 17.02 -21.01
CA ARG A 478 20.92 16.36 -22.19
C ARG A 478 21.94 15.28 -21.83
N THR A 479 22.67 15.42 -20.73
CA THR A 479 23.86 14.59 -20.44
C THR A 479 24.00 14.09 -19.00
N THR A 480 23.08 14.46 -18.10
CA THR A 480 22.93 13.92 -16.73
C THR A 480 24.20 13.92 -15.86
N ALA A 481 25.17 14.81 -16.13
CA ALA A 481 26.33 15.02 -15.27
C ALA A 481 26.02 16.11 -14.23
N GLY A 482 26.28 15.83 -12.95
CA GLY A 482 26.05 16.78 -11.84
C GLY A 482 27.11 17.88 -11.79
N VAL A 483 26.70 19.10 -11.46
CA VAL A 483 27.56 20.30 -11.47
C VAL A 483 27.43 21.06 -10.16
N THR A 484 28.57 21.44 -9.58
CA THR A 484 28.66 22.26 -8.36
C THR A 484 28.76 23.75 -8.68
N ARG A 485 28.33 24.61 -7.74
CA ARG A 485 28.23 26.07 -7.93
C ARG A 485 29.53 26.75 -8.39
N ASP A 486 30.66 26.33 -7.87
CA ASP A 486 32.01 26.83 -8.18
C ASP A 486 32.48 26.49 -9.60
N ARG A 487 31.91 25.44 -10.19
CA ARG A 487 32.18 24.96 -11.56
C ARG A 487 31.06 25.28 -12.54
N ALA A 488 29.96 25.88 -12.04
CA ALA A 488 28.82 26.25 -12.84
C ALA A 488 29.17 27.44 -13.73
N GLN A 489 29.21 27.22 -15.05
CA GLN A 489 29.34 28.27 -16.06
C GLN A 489 28.12 28.29 -16.99
N GLY A 490 27.91 29.41 -17.67
CA GLY A 490 26.80 29.58 -18.60
C GLY A 490 25.44 29.31 -17.96
N LEU A 491 24.70 28.36 -18.53
CA LEU A 491 23.33 28.04 -18.13
C LEU A 491 23.22 27.52 -16.68
N TRP A 492 24.25 26.83 -16.16
CA TRP A 492 24.24 26.32 -14.80
C TRP A 492 24.35 27.44 -13.76
N ALA A 493 25.18 28.45 -14.02
CA ALA A 493 25.32 29.62 -13.16
C ALA A 493 24.02 30.44 -13.12
N TYR A 494 23.37 30.60 -14.28
CA TYR A 494 22.07 31.24 -14.41
C TYR A 494 21.01 30.53 -13.56
N ALA A 495 20.86 29.21 -13.71
CA ALA A 495 19.89 28.41 -12.97
C ALA A 495 20.09 28.55 -11.45
N ILE A 496 21.34 28.48 -10.98
CA ILE A 496 21.68 28.61 -9.56
C ILE A 496 21.30 30.00 -9.05
N SER A 497 21.71 31.06 -9.75
CA SER A 497 21.39 32.44 -9.35
C SER A 497 19.89 32.66 -9.21
N ARG A 498 19.09 32.15 -10.15
CA ARG A 498 17.63 32.30 -10.13
C ARG A 498 16.97 31.48 -9.02
N TYR A 499 17.48 30.29 -8.75
CA TYR A 499 17.02 29.47 -7.63
C TYR A 499 17.38 30.09 -6.27
N GLU A 500 18.49 30.82 -6.18
CA GLU A 500 18.84 31.59 -4.99
C GLU A 500 17.91 32.77 -4.76
N ASP A 501 17.57 33.51 -5.81
CA ASP A 501 16.60 34.59 -5.69
C ASP A 501 15.22 34.08 -5.21
N LEU A 502 14.84 32.86 -5.63
CA LEU A 502 13.66 32.17 -5.13
C LEU A 502 13.81 31.80 -3.63
N ARG A 503 14.91 31.14 -3.26
CA ARG A 503 15.22 30.74 -1.87
C ARG A 503 15.22 31.93 -0.91
N ASP A 504 15.80 33.05 -1.33
CA ASP A 504 15.95 34.26 -0.52
C ASP A 504 14.69 35.15 -0.55
N GLY A 505 13.61 34.70 -1.20
CA GLY A 505 12.33 35.42 -1.27
C GLY A 505 12.39 36.72 -2.07
N ARG A 506 13.44 36.91 -2.88
CA ARG A 506 13.60 38.07 -3.77
C ARG A 506 12.68 37.98 -4.98
N VAL A 507 12.31 36.75 -5.34
CA VAL A 507 11.39 36.46 -6.43
C VAL A 507 10.25 35.59 -5.90
N ASP A 508 9.03 36.06 -6.10
CA ASP A 508 7.82 35.28 -5.81
C ASP A 508 7.40 34.50 -7.07
N VAL A 509 7.80 33.23 -7.14
CA VAL A 509 7.49 32.36 -8.27
C VAL A 509 5.98 32.08 -8.39
N GLN A 510 5.22 32.15 -7.30
CA GLN A 510 3.79 31.83 -7.35
C GLN A 510 2.98 32.90 -8.07
N SER A 511 3.38 34.18 -7.98
CA SER A 511 2.72 35.30 -8.66
C SER A 511 3.26 35.59 -10.06
N GLN A 512 4.45 35.08 -10.40
CA GLN A 512 5.11 35.32 -11.69
C GLN A 512 4.92 34.20 -12.71
N VAL A 513 4.53 33.01 -12.27
CA VAL A 513 4.33 31.87 -13.18
C VAL A 513 2.94 31.91 -13.81
N LYS A 514 2.92 31.75 -15.13
CA LYS A 514 1.70 31.48 -15.90
C LYS A 514 1.44 29.99 -15.94
N TRP A 515 0.48 29.55 -15.13
CA TRP A 515 0.11 28.14 -15.02
C TRP A 515 -0.88 27.71 -16.09
N LYS A 516 -0.70 26.49 -16.58
CA LYS A 516 -1.67 25.69 -17.33
C LYS A 516 -1.57 24.28 -16.79
N GLY A 517 -2.56 23.83 -16.02
CA GLY A 517 -2.50 22.53 -15.32
C GLY A 517 -1.47 22.48 -14.24
N ARG A 518 -0.78 21.36 -14.23
CA ARG A 518 0.41 21.10 -13.44
C ARG A 518 1.69 21.68 -14.06
N LEU A 519 1.60 22.31 -15.23
CA LEU A 519 2.73 22.92 -15.93
C LEU A 519 2.65 24.44 -15.84
N GLY A 520 3.77 25.13 -15.76
CA GLY A 520 3.81 26.58 -15.73
C GLY A 520 5.00 27.13 -16.50
N LEU A 521 4.75 28.25 -17.17
CA LEU A 521 5.78 29.08 -17.78
C LEU A 521 6.15 30.17 -16.79
N TRP A 522 7.36 30.12 -16.25
CA TRP A 522 7.86 31.16 -15.36
C TRP A 522 8.37 32.35 -16.15
N ARG A 523 9.22 32.12 -17.16
CA ARG A 523 9.83 33.21 -17.92
C ARG A 523 10.12 32.78 -19.35
N ALA A 524 10.11 33.74 -20.27
CA ALA A 524 10.60 33.54 -21.61
C ALA A 524 11.43 34.75 -22.07
N TYR A 525 12.65 34.50 -22.51
CA TYR A 525 13.64 35.54 -22.79
C TYR A 525 14.43 35.22 -24.06
N ARG A 526 14.97 36.26 -24.70
CA ARG A 526 15.85 36.11 -25.87
C ARG A 526 17.30 36.07 -25.42
N GLN A 527 18.00 35.07 -25.93
CA GLN A 527 19.44 34.91 -25.82
C GLN A 527 19.99 34.73 -27.24
N GLY A 528 20.75 35.73 -27.71
CA GLY A 528 21.18 35.80 -29.11
C GLY A 528 19.98 35.83 -30.08
N SER A 529 19.95 34.88 -31.01
CA SER A 529 18.84 34.71 -31.98
C SER A 529 17.74 33.73 -31.52
N ARG A 530 17.90 33.10 -30.35
CA ARG A 530 17.04 32.00 -29.87
C ARG A 530 16.21 32.42 -28.67
N THR A 531 15.03 31.82 -28.53
CA THR A 531 14.17 32.00 -27.36
C THR A 531 14.45 30.89 -26.35
N LYS A 532 14.52 31.27 -25.07
CA LYS A 532 14.72 30.37 -23.93
C LYS A 532 13.56 30.50 -22.96
N TYR A 533 13.27 29.42 -22.23
CA TYR A 533 12.16 29.34 -21.29
C TYR A 533 12.61 28.80 -19.94
N ASP A 534 12.11 29.43 -18.87
CA ASP A 534 12.12 28.86 -17.54
C ASP A 534 10.73 28.29 -17.26
N LEU A 535 10.67 27.01 -16.94
CA LEU A 535 9.44 26.22 -16.81
C LEU A 535 9.35 25.65 -15.40
N VAL A 536 8.14 25.39 -14.94
CA VAL A 536 7.88 24.85 -13.61
C VAL A 536 6.80 23.78 -13.68
N HIS A 537 6.91 22.77 -12.83
CA HIS A 537 5.86 21.78 -12.63
C HIS A 537 5.50 21.66 -11.15
N ARG A 538 4.21 21.46 -10.90
CA ARG A 538 3.63 21.23 -9.57
C ARG A 538 2.94 19.87 -9.51
N ASP A 539 3.01 19.20 -8.37
CA ASP A 539 2.34 17.93 -8.14
C ASP A 539 0.80 18.07 -8.06
N ALA A 540 0.09 16.95 -7.86
CA ALA A 540 -1.37 16.94 -7.76
C ALA A 540 -1.91 17.72 -6.54
N ASN A 541 -1.06 18.03 -5.57
CA ASN A 541 -1.40 18.85 -4.40
C ASN A 541 -1.02 20.33 -4.59
N GLY A 542 -0.52 20.71 -5.78
CA GLY A 542 -0.12 22.06 -6.11
C GLY A 542 1.26 22.46 -5.60
N VAL A 543 2.07 21.52 -5.09
CA VAL A 543 3.43 21.78 -4.63
C VAL A 543 4.39 21.78 -5.82
N ILE A 544 5.11 22.88 -6.03
CA ILE A 544 6.15 22.95 -7.07
C ILE A 544 7.26 21.98 -6.70
N ASN A 545 7.47 20.96 -7.53
CA ASN A 545 8.46 19.91 -7.30
C ASN A 545 9.54 19.87 -8.39
N HIS A 546 9.37 20.58 -9.51
CA HIS A 546 10.39 20.72 -10.56
C HIS A 546 10.45 22.15 -11.10
N ILE A 547 11.67 22.66 -11.33
CA ILE A 547 11.94 23.94 -12.01
C ILE A 547 13.04 23.72 -13.05
N PHE A 548 12.72 24.04 -14.30
CA PHE A 548 13.63 23.91 -15.45
C PHE A 548 14.06 25.30 -15.93
N PHE A 549 15.34 25.48 -16.19
CA PHE A 549 15.94 26.75 -16.57
C PHE A 549 16.56 26.70 -17.96
N GLY A 550 16.35 27.76 -18.74
CA GLY A 550 16.92 27.96 -20.08
C GLY A 550 16.63 26.86 -21.09
N VAL A 551 15.41 26.30 -21.03
CA VAL A 551 14.89 25.32 -21.99
C VAL A 551 14.80 25.98 -23.37
N SER A 552 15.28 25.31 -24.42
CA SER A 552 15.23 25.80 -25.81
C SER A 552 13.98 25.31 -26.51
N ASP A 553 13.53 26.02 -27.57
CA ASP A 553 12.36 25.63 -28.37
C ASP A 553 12.39 24.15 -28.81
N TRP A 554 13.53 23.63 -29.29
CA TRP A 554 13.67 22.24 -29.73
C TRP A 554 13.60 21.19 -28.62
N GLY A 555 13.80 21.60 -27.36
CA GLY A 555 13.77 20.72 -26.21
C GLY A 555 12.45 20.73 -25.46
N LEU A 556 11.44 21.44 -25.96
CA LEU A 556 10.09 21.36 -25.46
C LEU A 556 9.44 20.09 -26.00
N SER A 557 8.81 19.30 -25.14
CA SER A 557 7.91 18.26 -25.60
C SER A 557 6.54 18.86 -25.94
N GLU A 558 5.69 18.08 -26.61
CA GLU A 558 4.35 18.49 -27.04
C GLU A 558 3.51 19.09 -25.88
N ALA A 559 3.68 18.55 -24.66
CA ALA A 559 3.01 19.06 -23.46
C ALA A 559 3.48 20.47 -23.07
N TRP A 560 4.78 20.75 -23.12
CA TRP A 560 5.37 22.05 -22.80
C TRP A 560 5.15 23.08 -23.94
N GLU A 561 5.15 22.66 -25.20
CA GLU A 561 4.81 23.52 -26.34
C GLU A 561 3.39 24.09 -26.25
N SER A 562 2.46 23.33 -25.65
CA SER A 562 1.08 23.78 -25.44
C SER A 562 0.95 25.01 -24.51
N LEU A 563 1.98 25.32 -23.72
CA LEU A 563 2.07 26.56 -22.92
C LEU A 563 2.38 27.79 -23.77
N LEU A 564 2.96 27.60 -24.96
CA LEU A 564 3.45 28.67 -25.82
C LEU A 564 2.43 29.11 -26.88
N GLY A 565 1.32 28.39 -27.07
CA GLY A 565 0.35 28.61 -28.16
C GLY A 565 -0.52 29.87 -28.06
N GLU A 566 -0.61 30.52 -26.89
CA GLU A 566 -1.49 31.70 -26.65
C GLU A 566 -0.71 33.04 -26.57
N ARG A 567 0.50 33.08 -27.15
CA ARG A 567 1.49 34.15 -26.93
C ARG A 567 1.26 35.48 -27.66
N SER A 568 0.06 35.79 -28.12
CA SER A 568 -0.18 37.08 -28.79
C SER A 568 -0.29 38.22 -27.78
N GLY A 569 0.84 38.68 -27.21
CA GLY A 569 0.84 39.98 -26.51
C GLY A 569 2.02 40.37 -25.62
N ASP A 570 2.78 39.45 -25.02
CA ASP A 570 3.71 39.83 -23.93
C ASP A 570 5.18 40.04 -24.34
N PRO A 571 5.88 40.99 -23.69
CA PRO A 571 7.24 41.36 -24.03
C PRO A 571 8.24 40.25 -23.70
N VAL A 572 9.03 39.84 -24.70
CA VAL A 572 10.18 38.95 -24.50
C VAL A 572 11.33 39.78 -23.95
N GLU A 573 11.78 39.46 -22.74
CA GLU A 573 12.90 40.14 -22.09
C GLU A 573 14.20 39.86 -22.87
N GLN A 574 15.08 40.86 -23.02
CA GLN A 574 16.39 40.72 -23.66
C GLN A 574 17.46 40.54 -22.59
N GLU A 575 18.16 39.38 -22.59
CA GLU A 575 19.37 39.20 -21.79
C GLU A 575 20.64 39.43 -22.62
N PRO A 576 21.63 40.16 -22.08
CA PRO A 576 22.78 40.66 -22.86
C PRO A 576 23.96 39.69 -23.06
N GLN A 577 23.89 38.41 -22.65
CA GLN A 577 25.03 37.47 -22.77
C GLN A 577 24.63 36.08 -23.31
N ASP A 578 25.33 35.61 -24.35
CA ASP A 578 25.24 34.24 -24.89
C ASP A 578 25.97 33.24 -23.97
N PHE A 579 25.36 32.08 -23.69
CA PHE A 579 25.97 31.01 -22.88
C PHE A 579 26.92 30.08 -23.65
N ASP A 580 27.10 30.25 -24.98
CA ASP A 580 27.72 29.26 -25.90
C ASP A 580 29.01 29.76 -26.62
N ARG A 581 30.04 30.27 -25.92
CA ARG A 581 31.41 30.47 -26.48
C ARG A 581 32.43 30.33 -25.34
N ASP A 582 33.51 29.54 -25.36
CA ASP A 582 34.25 28.69 -26.32
C ASP A 582 34.66 27.40 -25.53
N ASP A 583 34.80 26.17 -26.03
CA ASP A 583 35.75 25.65 -27.02
C ASP A 583 35.27 24.26 -27.55
N GLU A 584 35.39 24.04 -28.87
CA GLU A 584 35.42 22.70 -29.46
C GLU A 584 36.75 22.01 -29.12
N VAL A 585 36.73 20.80 -28.54
CA VAL A 585 37.94 19.97 -28.44
C VAL A 585 37.76 18.66 -29.20
N THR A 586 38.50 18.57 -30.31
CA THR A 586 38.80 17.37 -31.07
C THR A 586 39.74 16.47 -30.24
N PRO A 587 39.61 15.12 -30.27
CA PRO A 587 40.45 14.25 -29.42
C PRO A 587 41.93 14.30 -29.84
N PRO A 588 42.90 14.44 -28.91
CA PRO A 588 44.31 14.42 -29.27
C PRO A 588 44.86 12.99 -29.40
N SER A 589 45.79 12.85 -30.34
CA SER A 589 46.57 11.66 -30.66
C SER A 589 47.51 11.22 -29.50
N PRO A 590 47.94 9.94 -29.48
CA PRO A 590 48.72 9.38 -28.39
C PRO A 590 50.20 9.64 -28.61
N GLU A 591 50.77 10.68 -28.03
CA GLU A 591 52.21 10.73 -27.74
C GLU A 591 52.50 11.90 -26.79
N GLU A 592 53.28 11.58 -25.74
CA GLU A 592 53.71 12.41 -24.60
C GLU A 592 52.71 12.53 -23.44
N GLN A 593 52.69 11.48 -22.60
CA GLN A 593 52.19 11.52 -21.22
C GLN A 593 53.30 11.98 -20.26
N PRO A 594 53.14 13.11 -19.55
CA PRO A 594 53.65 13.27 -18.20
C PRO A 594 52.54 12.94 -17.19
N GLU A 595 52.93 12.32 -16.07
CA GLU A 595 52.07 11.70 -15.05
C GLU A 595 50.92 12.59 -14.52
N PRO A 596 49.78 11.97 -14.13
CA PRO A 596 48.64 12.70 -13.59
C PRO A 596 48.95 13.23 -12.18
N THR A 597 48.95 14.55 -12.02
CA THR A 597 48.80 15.20 -10.73
C THR A 597 47.35 15.06 -10.25
N ALA A 598 47.19 14.50 -9.05
CA ALA A 598 45.90 14.18 -8.44
C ALA A 598 45.01 15.44 -8.22
N PRO A 599 43.68 15.34 -8.42
CA PRO A 599 42.74 16.38 -8.02
C PRO A 599 42.59 16.39 -6.49
N GLU A 600 42.66 17.57 -5.87
CA GLU A 600 42.51 17.74 -4.43
C GLU A 600 41.14 17.27 -3.92
N SER A 601 41.17 16.50 -2.81
CA SER A 601 40.10 15.73 -2.22
C SER A 601 39.08 16.59 -1.46
N SER A 602 37.78 16.39 -1.74
CA SER A 602 36.73 16.83 -0.82
C SER A 602 36.50 15.72 0.21
N THR A 603 36.96 15.91 1.43
CA THR A 603 36.84 14.95 2.53
C THR A 603 35.39 14.91 3.05
N TRP A 604 34.64 13.85 2.67
CA TRP A 604 33.26 13.58 3.13
C TRP A 604 33.22 12.84 4.47
N GLY A 605 34.26 12.05 4.72
CA GLY A 605 34.42 11.18 5.88
C GLY A 605 34.67 11.96 7.15
N ASP A 606 34.02 11.51 8.21
CA ASP A 606 34.13 12.06 9.58
C ASP A 606 34.09 10.87 10.52
N ARG A 607 34.86 10.90 11.63
CA ARG A 607 34.93 9.80 12.60
C ARG A 607 34.56 10.30 13.98
N ARG A 608 33.46 9.75 14.50
CA ARG A 608 32.92 10.05 15.82
C ARG A 608 33.10 8.86 16.76
N ILE A 609 33.43 9.15 18.01
CA ILE A 609 33.61 8.13 19.05
C ILE A 609 32.25 7.56 19.45
N ARG A 610 32.13 6.23 19.46
CA ARG A 610 30.94 5.54 19.98
C ARG A 610 31.07 5.27 21.46
N TRP A 611 30.34 6.05 22.27
CA TRP A 611 30.39 6.01 23.73
C TRP A 611 29.39 5.03 24.34
N ARG A 612 29.81 4.30 25.38
CA ARG A 612 28.95 3.52 26.27
C ARG A 612 29.42 3.66 27.72
N GLY A 613 28.66 4.43 28.50
CA GLY A 613 29.07 4.82 29.85
C GLY A 613 30.33 5.69 29.81
N ARG A 614 31.40 5.23 30.47
CA ARG A 614 32.70 5.94 30.49
C ARG A 614 33.67 5.49 29.40
N GLY A 615 33.42 4.38 28.72
CA GLY A 615 34.26 3.87 27.64
C GLY A 615 33.73 4.27 26.27
N GLY A 616 34.62 4.57 25.33
CA GLY A 616 34.33 4.94 23.95
C GLY A 616 35.22 4.19 22.97
N LEU A 617 34.65 3.80 21.84
CA LEU A 617 35.35 3.17 20.73
C LEU A 617 35.54 4.19 19.61
N ALA A 618 36.80 4.50 19.27
CA ALA A 618 37.13 5.44 18.21
C ALA A 618 37.30 4.74 16.86
N ALA A 619 37.99 3.59 16.84
CA ALA A 619 38.21 2.79 15.63
C ALA A 619 38.47 1.31 15.94
N ALA A 620 38.17 0.46 14.96
CA ALA A 620 38.57 -0.94 14.88
C ALA A 620 39.15 -1.19 13.49
N TYR A 621 40.29 -1.85 13.40
CA TYR A 621 41.01 -2.09 12.13
C TYR A 621 42.00 -3.25 12.26
N ARG A 622 42.57 -3.70 11.15
CA ARG A 622 43.73 -4.63 11.13
C ARG A 622 45.02 -3.86 10.91
N ASP A 623 46.05 -4.17 11.67
CA ASP A 623 47.39 -3.61 11.45
C ASP A 623 48.09 -4.24 10.22
N GLU A 624 49.29 -3.78 9.91
CA GLU A 624 50.11 -4.26 8.78
C GLU A 624 50.41 -5.77 8.83
N GLN A 625 50.26 -6.40 10.00
CA GLN A 625 50.43 -7.85 10.19
C GLN A 625 49.09 -8.61 10.13
N GLY A 626 48.01 -7.93 9.77
CA GLY A 626 46.65 -8.49 9.70
C GLY A 626 46.03 -8.74 11.08
N THR A 627 46.60 -8.21 12.16
CA THR A 627 46.12 -8.44 13.53
C THR A 627 45.11 -7.37 13.94
N PRO A 628 43.97 -7.72 14.58
CA PRO A 628 42.99 -6.74 15.03
C PRO A 628 43.54 -5.78 16.09
N ARG A 629 43.27 -4.49 15.89
CA ARG A 629 43.61 -3.36 16.76
C ARG A 629 42.40 -2.46 16.98
N PHE A 630 42.33 -1.87 18.17
CA PHE A 630 41.22 -1.02 18.59
C PHE A 630 41.73 0.25 19.24
N ASP A 631 41.22 1.39 18.80
CA ASP A 631 41.47 2.68 19.43
C ASP A 631 40.35 2.95 20.42
N LEU A 632 40.69 2.89 21.71
CA LEU A 632 39.75 3.04 22.81
C LEU A 632 39.97 4.35 23.56
N VAL A 633 38.91 4.82 24.19
CA VAL A 633 38.88 6.09 24.87
C VAL A 633 38.13 5.95 26.18
N MET A 634 38.60 6.52 27.28
CA MET A 634 37.87 6.55 28.56
C MET A 634 37.75 7.94 29.15
N LYS A 635 36.56 8.27 29.68
CA LYS A 635 36.31 9.50 30.44
C LYS A 635 36.82 9.35 31.88
N ASP A 636 37.39 10.43 32.41
CA ASP A 636 37.82 10.51 33.81
C ASP A 636 36.65 10.34 34.77
N LYS A 637 36.94 9.84 35.98
CA LYS A 637 35.91 9.54 36.98
C LYS A 637 35.25 10.79 37.57
N ASP A 638 36.01 11.88 37.72
CA ASP A 638 35.62 13.05 38.51
C ASP A 638 35.93 14.40 37.80
N GLY A 639 36.14 14.40 36.48
CA GLY A 639 36.46 15.61 35.70
C GLY A 639 36.14 15.50 34.20
N PRO A 640 36.27 16.59 33.42
CA PRO A 640 35.99 16.61 31.98
C PRO A 640 37.10 16.00 31.11
N GLY A 641 38.12 15.38 31.71
CA GLY A 641 39.26 14.79 31.02
C GLY A 641 38.94 13.44 30.36
N GLN A 642 39.77 13.08 29.38
CA GLN A 642 39.68 11.87 28.59
C GLN A 642 41.08 11.25 28.45
N GLN A 643 41.16 9.91 28.55
CA GLN A 643 42.38 9.14 28.31
C GLN A 643 42.21 8.26 27.08
N ASP A 644 43.15 8.35 26.15
CA ASP A 644 43.17 7.58 24.91
C ASP A 644 44.11 6.37 25.02
N TYR A 645 43.67 5.24 24.48
CA TYR A 645 44.39 3.98 24.40
C TYR A 645 44.41 3.52 22.94
N PRO A 646 45.40 3.97 22.14
CA PRO A 646 45.50 3.59 20.74
C PRO A 646 46.03 2.16 20.58
N GLY A 647 45.58 1.46 19.54
CA GLY A 647 46.15 0.17 19.11
C GLY A 647 46.04 -0.96 20.13
N VAL A 648 44.97 -1.02 20.92
CA VAL A 648 44.74 -2.09 21.91
C VAL A 648 44.52 -3.42 21.18
N SER A 649 45.17 -4.49 21.63
CA SER A 649 45.01 -5.83 21.07
C SER A 649 43.73 -6.50 21.56
N LEU A 650 43.12 -7.36 20.74
CA LEU A 650 41.92 -8.12 21.08
C LEU A 650 42.02 -8.85 22.43
N GLU A 651 43.18 -9.45 22.73
CA GLU A 651 43.46 -10.18 24.00
C GLU A 651 43.39 -9.30 25.26
N LYS A 652 43.55 -7.98 25.11
CA LYS A 652 43.50 -7.02 26.22
C LYS A 652 42.09 -6.44 26.44
N LEU A 653 41.13 -6.78 25.58
CA LEU A 653 39.76 -6.32 25.70
C LEU A 653 39.00 -7.14 26.73
N THR A 654 38.32 -6.45 27.63
CA THR A 654 37.34 -7.09 28.52
C THR A 654 36.02 -7.32 27.77
N GLU A 655 35.16 -8.18 28.33
CA GLU A 655 33.83 -8.46 27.78
C GLU A 655 32.99 -7.17 27.57
N ALA A 656 33.15 -6.16 28.43
CA ALA A 656 32.49 -4.87 28.27
C ALA A 656 32.91 -4.13 26.98
N TRP A 657 34.18 -4.23 26.58
CA TRP A 657 34.68 -3.65 25.33
C TRP A 657 34.25 -4.47 24.12
N LEU A 658 34.24 -5.81 24.22
CA LEU A 658 33.73 -6.68 23.16
C LEU A 658 32.24 -6.41 22.87
N ASN A 659 31.43 -6.22 23.92
CA ASN A 659 30.02 -5.83 23.76
C ASN A 659 29.81 -4.42 23.22
N LEU A 660 30.84 -3.54 23.29
CA LEU A 660 30.81 -2.25 22.61
C LEU A 660 31.24 -2.38 21.14
N ILE A 661 31.97 -3.41 20.75
CA ILE A 661 32.41 -3.62 19.36
C ILE A 661 31.36 -4.39 18.57
N ARG A 662 30.76 -5.45 19.16
CA ARG A 662 29.74 -6.28 18.49
C ARG A 662 28.46 -5.49 18.24
N VAL A 663 28.05 -5.44 16.97
CA VAL A 663 26.80 -4.82 16.52
C VAL A 663 25.99 -5.84 15.74
N ASN A 664 24.68 -5.88 15.96
CA ASN A 664 23.80 -6.73 15.16
C ASN A 664 23.76 -6.25 13.72
N ARG A 665 23.76 -7.17 12.75
CA ARG A 665 23.63 -6.80 11.32
C ARG A 665 22.31 -6.07 11.05
N PRO A 666 22.26 -5.14 10.08
CA PRO A 666 21.01 -4.53 9.67
C PRO A 666 20.06 -5.59 9.08
N ARG A 667 18.74 -5.39 9.21
CA ARG A 667 17.71 -6.35 8.76
C ARG A 667 17.22 -6.12 7.33
N THR A 668 17.92 -5.27 6.58
CA THR A 668 17.51 -4.76 5.27
C THR A 668 18.74 -4.50 4.40
N GLY A 669 18.62 -4.69 3.09
CA GLY A 669 19.73 -4.62 2.13
C GLY A 669 20.39 -5.98 1.81
N ILE A 670 21.58 -5.94 1.22
CA ILE A 670 22.39 -7.11 0.86
C ILE A 670 23.83 -6.94 1.37
N GLU A 671 24.37 -7.98 1.99
CA GLU A 671 25.80 -8.07 2.33
C GLU A 671 26.57 -8.77 1.21
N VAL A 672 27.73 -8.23 0.82
CA VAL A 672 28.70 -8.95 0.00
C VAL A 672 29.63 -9.70 0.94
N VAL A 673 29.42 -11.01 1.08
CA VAL A 673 30.14 -11.88 2.03
C VAL A 673 31.55 -12.19 1.53
N SER A 674 31.69 -12.41 0.23
CA SER A 674 33.00 -12.54 -0.40
C SER A 674 32.93 -12.12 -1.86
N ALA A 675 34.05 -11.59 -2.35
CA ALA A 675 34.30 -11.38 -3.77
C ALA A 675 35.68 -11.95 -4.08
N THR A 676 35.73 -12.98 -4.91
CA THR A 676 36.98 -13.65 -5.29
C THR A 676 37.12 -13.69 -6.80
N GLN A 677 38.33 -13.50 -7.30
CA GLN A 677 38.62 -13.64 -8.72
C GLN A 677 38.90 -15.12 -9.04
N GLY A 678 38.15 -15.69 -9.98
CA GLY A 678 38.35 -17.05 -10.47
C GLY A 678 39.60 -17.21 -11.33
N GLU A 679 39.95 -18.45 -11.68
CA GLU A 679 41.10 -18.75 -12.57
C GLU A 679 40.94 -18.15 -13.98
N ASP A 680 39.70 -17.86 -14.39
CA ASP A 680 39.33 -17.18 -15.63
C ASP A 680 39.43 -15.64 -15.55
N GLY A 681 39.83 -15.09 -14.40
CA GLY A 681 39.90 -13.65 -14.17
C GLY A 681 38.55 -13.00 -13.88
N GLU A 682 37.45 -13.75 -13.84
CA GLU A 682 36.11 -13.21 -13.54
C GLU A 682 35.86 -13.11 -12.03
N TRP A 683 35.17 -12.04 -11.63
CA TRP A 683 34.76 -11.85 -10.24
C TRP A 683 33.55 -12.72 -9.89
N GLN A 684 33.66 -13.43 -8.78
CA GLN A 684 32.62 -14.26 -8.21
C GLN A 684 32.21 -13.73 -6.84
N TYR A 685 30.91 -13.52 -6.65
CA TYR A 685 30.32 -12.88 -5.47
C TYR A 685 29.45 -13.86 -4.69
N VAL A 686 29.64 -13.88 -3.36
CA VAL A 686 28.71 -14.54 -2.45
C VAL A 686 27.94 -13.45 -1.71
N PHE A 687 26.61 -13.49 -1.82
CA PHE A 687 25.74 -12.51 -1.18
C PHE A 687 25.01 -13.12 -0.01
N ARG A 688 24.73 -12.30 1.01
CA ARG A 688 23.77 -12.62 2.06
C ARG A 688 22.59 -11.66 1.99
N ASN A 689 21.39 -12.21 1.98
CA ASN A 689 20.17 -11.42 2.14
C ASN A 689 20.04 -11.01 3.61
N LEU A 690 20.05 -9.70 3.89
CA LEU A 690 20.02 -9.20 5.27
C LEU A 690 18.66 -9.35 5.95
N ARG A 691 17.59 -9.59 5.18
CA ARG A 691 16.24 -9.83 5.71
C ARG A 691 16.03 -11.27 6.15
N THR A 692 16.53 -12.24 5.38
CA THR A 692 16.33 -13.68 5.66
C THR A 692 17.55 -14.34 6.33
N GLY A 693 18.74 -13.73 6.19
CA GLY A 693 20.01 -14.29 6.66
C GLY A 693 20.65 -15.29 5.69
N ASP A 694 19.93 -15.65 4.61
CA ASP A 694 20.36 -16.65 3.63
C ASP A 694 21.59 -16.20 2.86
N VAL A 695 22.58 -17.08 2.77
CA VAL A 695 23.78 -16.90 1.96
C VAL A 695 23.60 -17.67 0.65
N SER A 696 23.96 -17.06 -0.47
CA SER A 696 23.92 -17.75 -1.76
C SER A 696 24.78 -19.01 -1.74
N GLY A 697 24.18 -20.18 -2.03
CA GLY A 697 24.88 -21.46 -2.02
C GLY A 697 25.88 -21.66 -3.16
N VAL A 698 25.83 -20.82 -4.20
CA VAL A 698 26.78 -20.80 -5.32
C VAL A 698 27.22 -19.34 -5.57
N PRO A 699 28.52 -19.08 -5.82
CA PRO A 699 29.02 -17.75 -6.19
C PRO A 699 28.44 -17.25 -7.51
N TRP A 700 28.09 -15.97 -7.58
CA TRP A 700 27.51 -15.30 -8.75
C TRP A 700 28.58 -14.58 -9.56
N ARG A 701 28.56 -14.70 -10.88
CA ARG A 701 29.34 -13.84 -11.78
C ARG A 701 28.55 -12.57 -12.05
N LEU A 702 29.23 -11.43 -12.22
CA LEU A 702 28.55 -10.14 -12.45
C LEU A 702 27.58 -10.18 -13.64
N GLN A 703 27.96 -10.85 -14.73
CA GLN A 703 27.16 -10.99 -15.95
C GLN A 703 25.90 -11.87 -15.80
N ASP A 704 25.87 -12.74 -14.80
CA ASP A 704 24.74 -13.63 -14.52
C ASP A 704 23.72 -12.97 -13.57
N ILE A 705 24.01 -11.75 -13.09
CA ILE A 705 23.13 -10.97 -12.25
C ILE A 705 22.25 -10.09 -13.13
N GLU A 706 20.94 -10.17 -12.94
CA GLU A 706 19.97 -9.39 -13.70
C GLU A 706 20.18 -7.87 -13.52
N PRO A 707 20.18 -7.08 -14.62
CA PRO A 707 20.34 -5.63 -14.55
C PRO A 707 19.25 -4.92 -13.76
N GLY A 708 19.63 -3.89 -13.01
CA GLY A 708 18.73 -3.10 -12.15
C GLY A 708 18.42 -3.75 -10.80
N THR A 709 18.99 -4.93 -10.50
CA THR A 709 18.80 -5.58 -9.20
C THR A 709 19.74 -5.03 -8.13
N VAL A 710 19.36 -5.18 -6.86
CA VAL A 710 20.20 -4.77 -5.71
C VAL A 710 21.52 -5.55 -5.68
N ARG A 711 21.56 -6.80 -6.18
CA ARG A 711 22.79 -7.61 -6.27
C ARG A 711 23.77 -7.06 -7.29
N GLU A 712 23.28 -6.61 -8.44
CA GLU A 712 24.12 -5.99 -9.48
C GLU A 712 24.73 -4.69 -8.95
N TYR A 713 23.89 -3.87 -8.33
CA TYR A 713 24.33 -2.65 -7.64
C TYR A 713 25.39 -2.95 -6.57
N ALA A 714 25.14 -3.91 -5.68
CA ALA A 714 26.07 -4.29 -4.61
C ALA A 714 27.40 -4.80 -5.17
N ALA A 715 27.40 -5.66 -6.19
CA ALA A 715 28.61 -6.19 -6.81
C ALA A 715 29.48 -5.09 -7.44
N ARG A 716 28.84 -4.17 -8.17
CA ARG A 716 29.52 -3.04 -8.83
C ARG A 716 30.09 -2.06 -7.81
N MET A 717 29.30 -1.73 -6.78
CA MET A 717 29.76 -0.80 -5.75
C MET A 717 30.88 -1.40 -4.90
N PHE A 718 30.80 -2.69 -4.56
CA PHE A 718 31.85 -3.38 -3.81
C PHE A 718 33.22 -3.33 -4.50
N GLN A 719 33.27 -3.41 -5.84
CA GLN A 719 34.54 -3.24 -6.56
C GLN A 719 35.09 -1.82 -6.46
N GLN A 720 34.23 -0.81 -6.41
CA GLN A 720 34.65 0.61 -6.33
C GLN A 720 35.04 1.00 -4.91
N ASP A 721 34.44 0.33 -3.93
CA ASP A 721 34.65 0.58 -2.51
C ASP A 721 35.87 -0.20 -1.95
N LEU A 722 36.57 -0.98 -2.78
CA LEU A 722 37.79 -1.70 -2.42
C LEU A 722 39.02 -1.16 -3.19
N PRO A 723 40.12 -0.75 -2.52
CA PRO A 723 40.27 -0.64 -1.07
C PRO A 723 39.37 0.46 -0.49
N LEU A 724 38.96 0.27 0.77
CA LEU A 724 38.09 1.22 1.46
C LEU A 724 38.76 2.58 1.56
N ASP A 725 38.09 3.59 1.03
CA ASP A 725 38.46 4.99 1.19
C ASP A 725 37.83 5.55 2.47
N GLU A 726 38.61 5.63 3.55
CA GLU A 726 38.18 6.15 4.86
C GLU A 726 37.65 7.60 4.76
N GLU A 727 38.08 8.38 3.76
CA GLU A 727 37.60 9.75 3.52
C GLU A 727 36.21 9.79 2.87
N LYS A 728 35.64 8.64 2.55
CA LYS A 728 34.28 8.49 2.00
C LYS A 728 33.31 7.82 2.99
N VAL A 729 33.72 7.63 4.24
CA VAL A 729 32.89 6.98 5.26
C VAL A 729 32.69 7.89 6.48
N ARG A 730 31.45 8.03 6.90
CA ARG A 730 31.10 8.66 8.18
C ARG A 730 30.98 7.58 9.25
N TRP A 731 32.00 7.52 10.10
CA TRP A 731 32.21 6.49 11.10
C TRP A 731 31.64 6.89 12.46
N TRP A 732 30.92 5.96 13.08
CA TRP A 732 30.62 5.98 14.50
C TRP A 732 31.25 4.77 15.19
N GLY A 733 32.48 4.96 15.67
CA GLY A 733 33.34 3.88 16.16
C GLY A 733 33.71 2.90 15.05
N ASN A 734 33.14 1.70 15.08
CA ASN A 734 33.40 0.62 14.11
C ASN A 734 32.22 0.32 13.16
N ILE A 735 31.18 1.14 13.17
CA ILE A 735 30.16 1.15 12.11
C ILE A 735 30.24 2.47 11.36
N GLY A 736 29.89 2.45 10.07
CA GLY A 736 29.89 3.65 9.25
C GLY A 736 28.79 3.62 8.20
N TYR A 737 28.44 4.80 7.68
CA TYR A 737 27.65 4.91 6.46
C TYR A 737 28.45 5.64 5.39
N MET A 738 28.28 5.19 4.15
CA MET A 738 29.12 5.61 3.02
C MET A 738 28.35 6.59 2.13
N ARG A 739 27.27 6.12 1.50
CA ARG A 739 26.55 6.84 0.44
C ARG A 739 25.08 7.04 0.83
N PRO A 740 24.64 8.29 1.11
CA PRO A 740 23.25 8.58 1.46
C PRO A 740 22.36 8.66 0.20
N MET A 741 21.31 7.83 0.12
CA MET A 741 20.23 7.95 -0.88
C MET A 741 18.91 8.36 -0.21
N ARG A 742 17.94 8.85 -0.98
CA ARG A 742 16.67 9.40 -0.46
C ARG A 742 15.88 8.43 0.44
N SER A 743 15.91 7.13 0.15
CA SER A 743 15.20 6.08 0.93
C SER A 743 16.10 4.91 1.36
N GLN A 744 17.35 4.90 0.90
CA GLN A 744 18.31 3.82 1.12
C GLN A 744 19.67 4.37 1.57
N VAL A 745 20.51 3.51 2.12
CA VAL A 745 21.87 3.85 2.56
C VAL A 745 22.79 2.63 2.42
N ASP A 746 24.05 2.89 2.10
CA ASP A 746 25.11 1.89 2.13
C ASP A 746 25.92 2.03 3.41
N LEU A 747 26.19 0.90 4.07
CA LEU A 747 26.73 0.81 5.42
C LEU A 747 27.97 -0.08 5.44
N ILE A 748 28.83 0.16 6.42
CA ILE A 748 30.01 -0.67 6.70
C ILE A 748 30.10 -0.98 8.19
N PHE A 749 30.57 -2.18 8.53
CA PHE A 749 30.86 -2.62 9.89
C PHE A 749 32.24 -3.27 9.95
N VAL A 750 32.99 -2.99 11.01
CA VAL A 750 34.23 -3.69 11.34
C VAL A 750 34.03 -4.53 12.59
N ASP A 751 34.16 -5.85 12.47
CA ASP A 751 33.92 -6.79 13.57
C ASP A 751 35.08 -6.86 14.59
N GLU A 752 34.96 -7.70 15.61
CA GLU A 752 36.02 -7.87 16.61
C GLU A 752 37.27 -8.61 16.10
N GLN A 753 37.22 -9.19 14.91
CA GLN A 753 38.37 -9.74 14.19
C GLN A 753 39.02 -8.70 13.28
N GLY A 754 38.44 -7.51 13.16
CA GLY A 754 38.88 -6.45 12.27
C GLY A 754 38.48 -6.70 10.80
N GLU A 755 37.53 -7.58 10.53
CA GLU A 755 36.98 -7.81 9.19
C GLU A 755 35.95 -6.77 8.82
N GLN A 756 36.01 -6.30 7.57
CA GLN A 756 35.09 -5.31 7.02
C GLN A 756 33.89 -6.01 6.37
N HIS A 757 32.69 -5.64 6.80
CA HIS A 757 31.42 -6.09 6.27
C HIS A 757 30.71 -4.93 5.58
N PHE A 758 30.38 -5.10 4.30
CA PHE A 758 29.70 -4.08 3.49
C PHE A 758 28.24 -4.45 3.28
N TYR A 759 27.34 -3.52 3.58
CA TYR A 759 25.90 -3.68 3.43
C TYR A 759 25.36 -2.64 2.45
N TYR A 760 24.76 -3.09 1.35
CA TYR A 760 24.28 -2.24 0.27
C TYR A 760 22.76 -2.14 0.24
N ALA A 761 22.25 -0.96 -0.11
CA ALA A 761 20.84 -0.63 -0.30
C ALA A 761 19.95 -0.95 0.93
N ALA A 762 20.47 -0.70 2.13
CA ALA A 762 19.69 -0.82 3.36
C ALA A 762 18.61 0.28 3.40
N ARG A 763 17.35 -0.05 3.65
CA ARG A 763 16.25 0.93 3.71
C ARG A 763 16.32 1.75 5.00
N ARG A 764 16.32 3.07 4.89
CA ARG A 764 16.47 3.99 6.05
C ARG A 764 15.40 3.77 7.11
N GLU A 765 14.14 3.61 6.69
CA GLU A 765 12.97 3.40 7.55
C GLU A 765 12.97 2.06 8.31
N GLU A 766 13.78 1.09 7.90
CA GLU A 766 13.86 -0.24 8.50
C GLU A 766 15.12 -0.43 9.37
N LEU A 767 15.99 0.58 9.47
CA LEU A 767 17.18 0.53 10.33
C LEU A 767 16.80 0.79 11.80
N THR A 768 17.34 -0.04 12.69
CA THR A 768 17.05 0.00 14.14
C THR A 768 18.34 -0.01 14.96
N SER A 769 18.23 0.34 16.24
CA SER A 769 19.33 0.26 17.21
C SER A 769 20.54 1.11 16.78
N GLU A 770 21.76 0.59 16.87
CA GLU A 770 22.99 1.34 16.59
C GLU A 770 23.06 1.88 15.15
N TRP A 771 22.38 1.25 14.19
CA TRP A 771 22.32 1.75 12.81
C TRP A 771 21.44 2.98 12.67
N HIS A 772 20.34 3.05 13.43
CA HIS A 772 19.46 4.21 13.45
C HIS A 772 20.11 5.38 14.20
N GLU A 773 20.67 5.10 15.38
CA GLU A 773 21.38 6.10 16.19
C GLU A 773 22.58 6.70 15.42
N MET A 774 23.27 5.90 14.59
CA MET A 774 24.32 6.41 13.72
C MET A 774 23.77 7.42 12.69
N LEU A 775 22.61 7.15 12.08
CA LEU A 775 22.01 8.09 11.13
C LEU A 775 21.50 9.35 11.83
N GLU A 776 20.92 9.24 13.03
CA GLU A 776 20.53 10.38 13.86
C GLU A 776 21.74 11.26 14.19
N LEU A 777 22.86 10.64 14.57
CA LEU A 777 24.09 11.34 14.90
C LEU A 777 24.57 12.26 13.76
N TYR A 778 24.32 11.85 12.52
CA TYR A 778 24.73 12.59 11.33
C TYR A 778 23.59 13.42 10.68
N ASP A 779 22.46 13.59 11.38
CA ASP A 779 21.26 14.31 10.93
C ASP A 779 20.65 13.74 9.62
N GLU A 780 20.60 12.41 9.52
CA GLU A 780 20.25 11.65 8.31
C GLU A 780 19.06 10.68 8.51
N VAL A 781 18.17 10.91 9.49
CA VAL A 781 16.94 10.12 9.66
C VAL A 781 15.79 10.61 8.78
#